data_AF-A0AAV5QQE3-F1
#
_entry.id   AF-A0AAV5QQE3-F1
#
_cell.length_a   1.000
_cell.length_b   1.000
_cell.length_c   1.000
_cell.angle_alpha   90.00
_cell.angle_beta   90.00
_cell.angle_gamma   90.00
#
_symmetry.space_group_name_H-M   'P 1'
#
loop_
_entity.id
_entity.type
_entity.pdbx_description
1 polymer ?
#
loop_
_entity_poly.entity_id
_entity_poly.type
_entity_poly.pdbx_seq_one_letter_code
_entity_poly.pdbx_strand_id
1 'polypeptide(L)'
;MAPKSSSKKQKEVIKKEKLQAVVLTDDFETKFMPLTATTPRCLIHLGNVPLIEYTLEFLANAGANEVYLMCSGNHVEPIQQYIDKSKWSLPWSPFKVQCIISLEARSIGDVMRDLDNRSIITDDFLLISGDVITNINFDDALKYHRKIKESDRDHIVTMITTEATSNHRSRPFDDDPSVFVLNESNNKCLYYDAIPPINGEKSQVSIDPELLENIDDFVIRNDLIDCHIDICTPIVPAIYSENFDFQHMRKDFLKGILTFDLLKRSFYVYIAQQEYGARVSSYSTFKSITKDLIQRFIYPIVPELNFYNNNNLKYESNHIYKDKKVVLAQSCKIGYNTVLGADSFIDENTEIQRSVIGNNVKIGKNCSVVNSIIFDDVQIQDGVTIVDSCIGGDVVIRNNVSILHESVIGANCVIDNDMVIEHGTKIIAKKPEEVDDGFFSENDEDEESTDDNKPIIKVEKFEEIGDVLVVGPNGVGFRYEEYESDVEDSSDADSVHSRTETGDIHALYKLSTLALSDESIASVGSSVGKNKKKHGHKHHDSISGLSNKKSGRSYSTASQISNADGSNLNPEKQRLKEIEEFYVEATATIERAIDNNHDIDTAVLELNTLRMSMNVTYSMVRRSTLNTLISKITNYVETNTLKVNEATNKLFGQWGILFKRQVFDKDDELDLLDLLNEICKKIDAKEGDNHQQLNAKQLQFFIMRQFYDLEICDEENIIEWYNGSQKSEDASKKIDNKYVEQLIDWLQSAEEESSEEEESDDEEEESDDEE
;
A
#
# COMPACT_ATOMS: atom_id res chain seq x y z
N MET A 1 -5.59 -79.83 -29.69
CA MET A 1 -4.87 -79.53 -28.42
C MET A 1 -4.24 -78.16 -28.58
N ALA A 2 -4.76 -77.15 -27.86
CA ALA A 2 -4.30 -75.77 -27.94
C ALA A 2 -2.99 -75.57 -27.14
N PRO A 3 -2.04 -74.75 -27.63
CA PRO A 3 -0.91 -74.32 -26.82
C PRO A 3 -1.25 -73.06 -26.01
N LYS A 4 -0.81 -73.06 -24.75
CA LYS A 4 -1.05 -72.03 -23.74
C LYS A 4 -0.35 -70.71 -24.10
N SER A 5 -1.11 -69.62 -24.22
CA SER A 5 -0.58 -68.25 -24.16
C SER A 5 -0.59 -67.75 -22.71
N SER A 6 0.58 -67.67 -22.09
CA SER A 6 0.78 -67.04 -20.79
C SER A 6 0.81 -65.51 -20.93
N SER A 7 -0.32 -64.85 -20.70
CA SER A 7 -0.37 -63.38 -20.54
C SER A 7 0.10 -63.01 -19.12
N LYS A 8 1.37 -62.59 -19.00
CA LYS A 8 1.86 -61.87 -17.82
C LYS A 8 1.16 -60.51 -17.77
N LYS A 9 0.18 -60.35 -16.88
CA LYS A 9 -0.27 -59.01 -16.45
C LYS A 9 0.86 -58.38 -15.64
N GLN A 10 1.51 -57.36 -16.18
CA GLN A 10 2.31 -56.43 -15.38
C GLN A 10 1.36 -55.78 -14.38
N LYS A 11 1.63 -55.95 -13.08
CA LYS A 11 1.01 -55.15 -12.03
C LYS A 11 1.69 -53.78 -12.11
N GLU A 12 1.02 -52.80 -12.70
CA GLU A 12 1.39 -51.40 -12.48
C GLU A 12 1.29 -51.13 -10.98
N VAL A 13 2.43 -50.79 -10.39
CA VAL A 13 2.49 -50.27 -9.02
C VAL A 13 1.89 -48.88 -9.11
N ILE A 14 0.60 -48.75 -8.74
CA ILE A 14 -0.03 -47.45 -8.53
C ILE A 14 0.75 -46.79 -7.39
N LYS A 15 1.68 -45.88 -7.72
CA LYS A 15 2.21 -44.94 -6.73
C LYS A 15 0.99 -44.18 -6.22
N LYS A 16 0.66 -44.32 -4.94
CA LYS A 16 -0.28 -43.39 -4.31
C LYS A 16 0.39 -42.02 -4.38
N GLU A 17 -0.22 -41.10 -5.12
CA GLU A 17 0.13 -39.69 -5.10
C GLU A 17 0.12 -39.23 -3.63
N LYS A 18 1.21 -38.59 -3.21
CA LYS A 18 1.32 -38.07 -1.86
C LYS A 18 0.75 -36.66 -1.87
N LEU A 19 -0.25 -36.40 -1.05
CA LEU A 19 -0.77 -35.04 -0.90
C LEU A 19 0.16 -34.26 0.03
N GLN A 20 0.81 -33.25 -0.53
CA GLN A 20 1.64 -32.30 0.22
C GLN A 20 0.79 -31.06 0.54
N ALA A 21 0.95 -30.52 1.75
CA ALA A 21 0.31 -29.29 2.16
C ALA A 21 1.35 -28.28 2.66
N VAL A 22 1.18 -27.03 2.27
CA VAL A 22 2.00 -25.89 2.68
C VAL A 22 1.10 -24.97 3.49
N VAL A 23 1.47 -24.74 4.74
CA VAL A 23 0.77 -23.85 5.64
C VAL A 23 1.62 -22.61 5.87
N LEU A 24 1.08 -21.46 5.50
CA LEU A 24 1.66 -20.16 5.78
C LEU A 24 1.34 -19.83 7.25
N THR A 25 2.35 -19.78 8.12
CA THR A 25 2.10 -19.50 9.55
C THR A 25 2.06 -18.02 9.88
N ASP A 26 2.46 -17.18 8.92
CA ASP A 26 2.39 -15.74 9.01
C ASP A 26 2.01 -15.20 7.64
N ASP A 27 1.04 -14.29 7.59
CA ASP A 27 0.66 -13.60 6.35
C ASP A 27 1.23 -12.19 6.29
N PHE A 28 2.13 -11.84 7.22
CA PHE A 28 2.86 -10.57 7.24
C PHE A 28 1.96 -9.33 7.39
N GLU A 29 0.73 -9.54 7.88
CA GLU A 29 -0.24 -8.47 8.15
C GLU A 29 -0.11 -7.96 9.60
N THR A 30 -0.09 -6.63 9.76
CA THR A 30 0.03 -5.95 11.07
C THR A 30 -1.30 -5.77 11.79
N LYS A 31 -2.44 -6.14 11.18
CA LYS A 31 -3.81 -5.87 11.69
C LYS A 31 -4.11 -6.42 13.08
N PHE A 32 -3.44 -7.50 13.50
CA PHE A 32 -3.59 -8.10 14.83
C PHE A 32 -2.64 -7.51 15.89
N MET A 33 -1.91 -6.44 15.58
CA MET A 33 -1.23 -5.66 16.59
C MET A 33 -2.31 -4.96 17.44
N PRO A 34 -2.25 -4.99 18.79
CA PRO A 34 -1.12 -5.33 19.67
C PRO A 34 -1.03 -6.79 20.16
N LEU A 35 -1.94 -7.71 19.81
CA LEU A 35 -1.89 -9.10 20.30
C LEU A 35 -0.69 -9.87 19.73
N THR A 36 -0.34 -9.63 18.47
CA THR A 36 0.73 -10.35 17.77
C THR A 36 2.15 -9.98 18.21
N ALA A 37 2.31 -8.93 19.02
CA ALA A 37 3.63 -8.46 19.46
C ALA A 37 4.40 -9.51 20.29
N THR A 38 3.69 -10.38 21.02
CA THR A 38 4.31 -11.39 21.90
C THR A 38 4.14 -12.81 21.38
N THR A 39 3.00 -13.11 20.75
CA THR A 39 2.64 -14.43 20.24
C THR A 39 2.27 -14.35 18.77
N PRO A 40 2.78 -15.24 17.90
CA PRO A 40 2.41 -15.24 16.49
C PRO A 40 0.92 -15.53 16.31
N ARG A 41 0.34 -15.02 15.23
CA ARG A 41 -1.10 -15.11 14.96
C ARG A 41 -1.62 -16.55 14.97
N CYS A 42 -0.88 -17.51 14.42
CA CYS A 42 -1.26 -18.92 14.40
C CYS A 42 -1.40 -19.57 15.78
N LEU A 43 -0.77 -19.01 16.82
CA LEU A 43 -0.85 -19.51 18.19
C LEU A 43 -1.87 -18.77 19.06
N ILE A 44 -2.59 -17.79 18.50
CA ILE A 44 -3.70 -17.14 19.18
C ILE A 44 -4.80 -18.17 19.45
N HIS A 45 -5.33 -18.16 20.68
CA HIS A 45 -6.35 -19.09 21.13
C HIS A 45 -7.75 -18.68 20.66
N LEU A 46 -8.40 -19.54 19.89
CA LEU A 46 -9.82 -19.45 19.56
C LEU A 46 -10.58 -20.54 20.33
N GLY A 47 -11.45 -20.13 21.26
CA GLY A 47 -12.17 -21.09 22.11
C GLY A 47 -11.24 -21.96 22.97
N ASN A 48 -10.18 -21.36 23.51
CA ASN A 48 -9.12 -21.99 24.33
C ASN A 48 -8.28 -23.04 23.59
N VAL A 49 -8.28 -23.01 22.25
CA VAL A 49 -7.45 -23.86 21.40
C VAL A 49 -6.70 -22.98 20.41
N PRO A 50 -5.38 -23.16 20.19
CA PRO A 50 -4.63 -22.41 19.19
C PRO A 50 -5.18 -22.56 17.78
N LEU A 51 -5.18 -21.47 16.99
CA LEU A 51 -5.70 -21.46 15.61
C LEU A 51 -5.09 -22.55 14.72
N ILE A 52 -3.77 -22.79 14.85
CA ILE A 52 -3.05 -23.80 14.07
C ILE A 52 -3.59 -25.23 14.24
N GLU A 53 -4.22 -25.57 15.37
CA GLU A 53 -4.77 -26.91 15.55
C GLU A 53 -6.01 -27.14 14.67
N TYR A 54 -6.81 -26.09 14.42
CA TYR A 54 -7.97 -26.17 13.54
C TYR A 54 -7.55 -26.44 12.09
N THR A 55 -6.49 -25.76 11.62
CA THR A 55 -5.93 -25.98 10.28
C THR A 55 -5.30 -27.36 10.15
N LEU A 56 -4.54 -27.80 11.16
CA LEU A 56 -3.91 -29.14 11.16
C LEU A 56 -4.95 -30.27 11.25
N GLU A 57 -6.05 -30.09 11.99
CA GLU A 57 -7.14 -31.07 12.03
C GLU A 57 -7.89 -31.14 10.70
N PHE A 58 -8.13 -30.00 10.05
CA PHE A 58 -8.66 -29.97 8.70
C PHE A 58 -7.75 -30.72 7.71
N LEU A 59 -6.43 -30.49 7.76
CA LEU A 59 -5.44 -31.21 6.96
C LEU A 59 -5.41 -32.72 7.23
N ALA A 60 -5.61 -33.13 8.48
CA ALA A 60 -5.72 -34.54 8.85
C ALA A 60 -6.95 -35.18 8.21
N ASN A 61 -8.09 -34.50 8.25
CA ASN A 61 -9.34 -34.95 7.62
C ASN A 61 -9.25 -34.98 6.10
N ALA A 62 -8.52 -34.04 5.50
CA ALA A 62 -8.21 -34.01 4.07
C ALA A 62 -7.27 -35.14 3.61
N GLY A 63 -6.61 -35.83 4.54
CA GLY A 63 -5.72 -36.95 4.23
C GLY A 63 -4.34 -36.53 3.72
N ALA A 64 -3.83 -35.36 4.13
CA ALA A 64 -2.47 -34.93 3.81
C ALA A 64 -1.43 -35.94 4.34
N ASN A 65 -0.29 -36.06 3.64
CA ASN A 65 0.81 -36.95 4.03
C ASN A 65 1.99 -36.19 4.65
N GLU A 66 2.32 -35.03 4.08
CA GLU A 66 3.45 -34.20 4.46
C GLU A 66 2.95 -32.74 4.56
N VAL A 67 3.20 -32.11 5.71
CA VAL A 67 2.79 -30.72 5.99
C VAL A 67 4.03 -29.89 6.23
N TYR A 68 4.18 -28.82 5.46
CA TYR A 68 5.25 -27.85 5.57
C TYR A 68 4.73 -26.57 6.22
N LEU A 69 5.22 -26.26 7.41
CA LEU A 69 4.91 -25.00 8.09
C LEU A 69 5.97 -23.97 7.70
N MET A 70 5.56 -22.91 7.02
CA MET A 70 6.45 -21.81 6.64
C MET A 70 6.43 -20.76 7.74
N CYS A 71 7.56 -20.61 8.44
CA CYS A 71 7.70 -19.71 9.57
C CYS A 71 8.61 -18.52 9.23
N SER A 72 8.10 -17.31 9.50
CA SER A 72 8.87 -16.06 9.46
C SER A 72 9.86 -15.99 10.63
N GLY A 73 11.02 -15.35 10.39
CA GLY A 73 12.17 -15.33 11.29
C GLY A 73 11.88 -14.89 12.73
N ASN A 74 10.95 -13.96 12.96
CA ASN A 74 10.71 -13.36 14.28
C ASN A 74 10.02 -14.30 15.29
N HIS A 75 9.32 -15.33 14.82
CA HIS A 75 8.48 -16.18 15.68
C HIS A 75 8.70 -17.68 15.46
N VAL A 76 9.87 -18.08 14.95
CA VAL A 76 10.19 -19.49 14.68
C VAL A 76 10.23 -20.32 15.95
N GLU A 77 10.94 -19.85 16.98
CA GLU A 77 11.14 -20.59 18.24
C GLU A 77 9.83 -20.98 18.93
N PRO A 78 8.85 -20.07 19.16
CA PRO A 78 7.61 -20.45 19.82
C PRO A 78 6.79 -21.46 19.00
N ILE A 79 6.78 -21.35 17.66
CA ILE A 79 6.06 -22.29 16.79
C ILE A 79 6.71 -23.66 16.84
N GLN A 80 8.03 -23.74 16.72
CA GLN A 80 8.75 -25.02 16.78
C GLN A 80 8.57 -25.71 18.14
N GLN A 81 8.73 -24.96 19.24
CA GLN A 81 8.50 -25.49 20.59
C GLN A 81 7.06 -25.99 20.79
N TYR A 82 6.08 -25.32 20.18
CA TYR A 82 4.69 -25.73 20.22
C TYR A 82 4.49 -27.05 19.45
N ILE A 83 5.00 -27.15 18.22
CA ILE A 83 4.86 -28.34 17.38
C ILE A 83 5.56 -29.55 18.00
N ASP A 84 6.73 -29.38 18.60
CA ASP A 84 7.46 -30.46 19.29
C ASP A 84 6.68 -31.03 20.48
N LYS A 85 5.90 -30.20 21.17
CA LYS A 85 4.99 -30.60 22.27
C LYS A 85 3.66 -31.18 21.77
N SER A 86 3.27 -30.86 20.54
CA SER A 86 1.97 -31.19 19.97
C SER A 86 1.83 -32.70 19.67
N LYS A 87 0.59 -33.12 19.44
CA LYS A 87 0.28 -34.51 19.02
C LYS A 87 0.85 -34.87 17.64
N TRP A 88 1.21 -33.87 16.83
CA TRP A 88 1.58 -34.04 15.43
C TRP A 88 3.04 -34.46 15.22
N SER A 89 3.91 -34.25 16.22
CA SER A 89 5.30 -34.74 16.23
C SER A 89 5.39 -36.24 16.51
N LEU A 90 4.31 -36.85 17.00
CA LEU A 90 4.29 -38.25 17.42
C LEU A 90 4.26 -39.21 16.22
N PRO A 91 4.90 -40.39 16.30
CA PRO A 91 5.01 -41.31 15.15
C PRO A 91 3.68 -41.86 14.60
N TRP A 92 2.59 -41.78 15.37
CA TRP A 92 1.26 -42.24 14.94
C TRP A 92 0.41 -41.13 14.30
N SER A 93 0.96 -39.93 14.13
CA SER A 93 0.32 -38.84 13.40
C SER A 93 0.01 -39.27 11.95
N PRO A 94 -1.13 -38.85 11.37
CA PRO A 94 -1.48 -39.17 9.98
C PRO A 94 -0.51 -38.58 8.96
N PHE A 95 0.14 -37.46 9.30
CA PHE A 95 1.13 -36.77 8.46
C PHE A 95 2.39 -36.41 9.23
N LYS A 96 3.46 -36.18 8.48
CA LYS A 96 4.72 -35.64 9.00
C LYS A 96 4.72 -34.11 8.87
N VAL A 97 4.90 -33.42 9.99
CA VAL A 97 5.07 -31.96 10.02
C VAL A 97 6.56 -31.60 9.91
N GLN A 98 6.90 -30.64 9.06
CA GLN A 98 8.23 -30.05 8.98
C GLN A 98 8.14 -28.53 9.01
N CYS A 99 8.81 -27.90 9.98
CA CYS A 99 8.93 -26.45 10.02
C CYS A 99 10.08 -26.01 9.11
N ILE A 100 9.76 -25.15 8.14
CA ILE A 100 10.72 -24.50 7.26
C ILE A 100 10.89 -23.06 7.75
N ILE A 101 12.15 -22.71 7.98
CA ILE A 101 12.52 -21.39 8.45
C ILE A 101 12.94 -20.56 7.24
N SER A 102 12.29 -19.41 7.08
CA SER A 102 12.63 -18.38 6.10
C SER A 102 12.95 -17.09 6.87
N LEU A 103 14.24 -16.73 6.91
CA LEU A 103 14.73 -15.59 7.71
C LEU A 103 14.43 -14.24 7.03
N GLU A 104 14.43 -14.23 5.70
CA GLU A 104 14.33 -13.02 4.87
C GLU A 104 12.92 -12.79 4.31
N ALA A 105 12.01 -13.76 4.47
CA ALA A 105 10.68 -13.66 3.91
C ALA A 105 9.88 -12.55 4.60
N ARG A 106 9.45 -11.54 3.82
CA ARG A 106 8.54 -10.47 4.24
C ARG A 106 7.18 -10.56 3.56
N SER A 107 7.05 -11.43 2.56
CA SER A 107 5.82 -11.62 1.79
C SER A 107 5.55 -13.10 1.51
N ILE A 108 4.32 -13.40 1.12
CA ILE A 108 3.92 -14.75 0.66
C ILE A 108 4.71 -15.13 -0.60
N GLY A 109 5.00 -14.15 -1.47
CA GLY A 109 5.81 -14.35 -2.67
C GLY A 109 7.21 -14.85 -2.35
N ASP A 110 7.88 -14.29 -1.34
CA ASP A 110 9.22 -14.74 -0.92
C ASP A 110 9.20 -16.16 -0.37
N VAL A 111 8.16 -16.52 0.40
CA VAL A 111 7.96 -17.89 0.88
C VAL A 111 7.81 -18.87 -0.27
N MET A 112 7.12 -18.49 -1.34
CA MET A 112 6.97 -19.33 -2.53
C MET A 112 8.28 -19.49 -3.31
N ARG A 113 9.09 -18.44 -3.41
CA ARG A 113 10.43 -18.49 -4.03
C ARG A 113 11.37 -19.38 -3.24
N ASP A 114 11.36 -19.26 -1.93
CA ASP A 114 12.13 -20.13 -1.03
C ASP A 114 11.74 -21.61 -1.19
N LEU A 115 10.45 -21.85 -1.39
CA LEU A 115 9.92 -23.18 -1.61
C LEU A 115 10.39 -23.75 -2.96
N ASP A 116 10.40 -22.94 -4.02
CA ASP A 116 10.91 -23.31 -5.35
C ASP A 116 12.42 -23.62 -5.30
N ASN A 117 13.19 -22.74 -4.66
CA ASN A 117 14.63 -22.89 -4.41
C ASN A 117 14.98 -24.20 -3.71
N ARG A 118 14.09 -24.69 -2.83
CA ARG A 118 14.27 -25.97 -2.13
C ARG A 118 13.71 -27.17 -2.90
N SER A 119 12.89 -26.94 -3.94
CA SER A 119 12.29 -27.96 -4.82
C SER A 119 11.66 -29.14 -4.07
N ILE A 120 10.95 -28.84 -2.98
CA ILE A 120 10.35 -29.84 -2.08
C ILE A 120 9.03 -30.38 -2.64
N ILE A 121 8.33 -29.57 -3.43
CA ILE A 121 7.03 -29.90 -3.99
C ILE A 121 7.20 -30.73 -5.28
N THR A 122 6.44 -31.83 -5.37
CA THR A 122 6.53 -32.76 -6.50
C THR A 122 5.22 -32.89 -7.28
N ASP A 123 4.11 -33.04 -6.56
CA ASP A 123 2.76 -33.19 -7.12
C ASP A 123 1.91 -31.95 -6.79
N ASP A 124 0.60 -31.99 -7.12
CA ASP A 124 -0.34 -30.95 -6.71
C ASP A 124 -0.37 -30.83 -5.18
N PHE A 125 -0.32 -29.60 -4.69
CA PHE A 125 -0.21 -29.30 -3.27
C PHE A 125 -1.32 -28.37 -2.82
N LEU A 126 -1.60 -28.45 -1.53
CA LEU A 126 -2.60 -27.60 -0.87
C LEU A 126 -1.89 -26.44 -0.19
N LEU A 127 -2.22 -25.21 -0.58
CA LEU A 127 -1.76 -23.99 0.05
C LEU A 127 -2.85 -23.47 0.99
N ILE A 128 -2.52 -23.32 2.27
CA ILE A 128 -3.45 -22.87 3.32
C ILE A 128 -2.77 -21.81 4.17
N SER A 129 -3.52 -20.80 4.60
CA SER A 129 -3.09 -19.96 5.71
C SER A 129 -3.36 -20.61 7.07
N GLY A 130 -2.43 -20.47 8.02
CA GLY A 130 -2.45 -21.12 9.33
C GLY A 130 -3.56 -20.68 10.28
N ASP A 131 -4.37 -19.69 9.89
CA ASP A 131 -5.47 -19.08 10.65
C ASP A 131 -6.88 -19.41 10.10
N VAL A 132 -6.98 -20.39 9.20
CA VAL A 132 -8.24 -20.79 8.55
C VAL A 132 -9.00 -21.83 9.37
N ILE A 133 -10.32 -21.67 9.45
CA ILE A 133 -11.21 -22.64 10.11
C ILE A 133 -12.27 -23.08 9.13
N THR A 134 -12.35 -24.39 8.92
CA THR A 134 -13.24 -24.96 7.93
C THR A 134 -13.66 -26.39 8.26
N ASN A 135 -14.85 -26.78 7.84
CA ASN A 135 -15.35 -28.17 7.83
C ASN A 135 -15.61 -28.68 6.40
N ILE A 136 -14.96 -28.09 5.39
CA ILE A 136 -15.18 -28.41 3.97
C ILE A 136 -14.74 -29.85 3.65
N ASN A 137 -15.50 -30.56 2.82
CA ASN A 137 -15.11 -31.89 2.35
C ASN A 137 -14.07 -31.78 1.23
N PHE A 138 -12.80 -31.92 1.61
CA PHE A 138 -11.67 -31.78 0.69
C PHE A 138 -11.68 -32.77 -0.48
N ASP A 139 -12.20 -33.99 -0.28
CA ASP A 139 -12.20 -35.02 -1.32
C ASP A 139 -12.96 -34.60 -2.58
N ASP A 140 -14.03 -33.80 -2.41
CA ASP A 140 -14.85 -33.34 -3.54
C ASP A 140 -14.19 -32.17 -4.27
N ALA A 141 -13.54 -31.26 -3.55
CA ALA A 141 -12.71 -30.21 -4.12
C ALA A 141 -11.52 -30.78 -4.92
N LEU A 142 -10.86 -31.82 -4.42
CA LEU A 142 -9.75 -32.47 -5.12
C LEU A 142 -10.20 -33.19 -6.40
N LYS A 143 -11.35 -33.88 -6.38
CA LYS A 143 -11.94 -34.47 -7.59
C LYS A 143 -12.28 -33.41 -8.63
N TYR A 144 -12.80 -32.27 -8.18
CA TYR A 144 -13.10 -31.13 -9.05
C TYR A 144 -11.82 -30.58 -9.71
N HIS A 145 -10.76 -30.36 -8.92
CA HIS A 145 -9.45 -29.92 -9.43
C HIS A 145 -8.89 -30.89 -10.48
N ARG A 146 -8.92 -32.20 -10.22
CA ARG A 146 -8.45 -33.22 -11.18
C ARG A 146 -9.24 -33.20 -12.49
N LYS A 147 -10.57 -33.08 -12.41
CA LYS A 147 -11.43 -32.99 -13.60
C LYS A 147 -11.09 -31.75 -14.44
N ILE A 148 -10.83 -30.62 -13.80
CA ILE A 148 -10.42 -29.40 -14.50
C ILE A 148 -9.07 -29.60 -15.16
N LYS A 149 -8.08 -30.13 -14.44
CA LYS A 149 -6.74 -30.39 -14.94
C LYS A 149 -6.72 -31.36 -16.15
N GLU A 150 -7.67 -32.28 -16.22
CA GLU A 150 -7.87 -33.14 -17.41
C GLU A 150 -8.46 -32.37 -18.60
N SER A 151 -9.35 -31.40 -18.35
CA SER A 151 -10.00 -30.60 -19.40
C SER A 151 -9.16 -29.44 -19.92
N ASP A 152 -8.42 -28.78 -19.03
CA ASP A 152 -7.63 -27.59 -19.26
C ASP A 152 -6.20 -27.81 -18.76
N ARG A 153 -5.24 -27.77 -19.69
CA ARG A 153 -3.81 -27.97 -19.38
C ARG A 153 -3.16 -26.72 -18.80
N ASP A 154 -3.78 -25.57 -18.99
CA ASP A 154 -3.29 -24.28 -18.51
C ASP A 154 -3.87 -23.90 -17.14
N HIS A 155 -4.57 -24.85 -16.51
CA HIS A 155 -5.06 -24.75 -15.15
C HIS A 155 -3.91 -24.69 -14.14
N ILE A 156 -3.93 -23.69 -13.26
CA ILE A 156 -2.91 -23.52 -12.23
C ILE A 156 -3.46 -23.69 -10.82
N VAL A 157 -4.52 -22.96 -10.47
CA VAL A 157 -5.04 -22.90 -9.11
C VAL A 157 -6.55 -23.12 -9.10
N THR A 158 -7.01 -23.96 -8.18
CA THR A 158 -8.41 -24.02 -7.78
C THR A 158 -8.58 -23.36 -6.41
N MET A 159 -9.30 -22.24 -6.37
CA MET A 159 -9.62 -21.50 -5.15
C MET A 159 -10.89 -22.06 -4.52
N ILE A 160 -10.88 -22.25 -3.21
CA ILE A 160 -12.07 -22.69 -2.45
C ILE A 160 -12.72 -21.47 -1.80
N THR A 161 -14.00 -21.26 -2.11
CA THR A 161 -14.81 -20.19 -1.52
C THR A 161 -16.09 -20.77 -0.92
N THR A 162 -16.64 -20.09 0.07
CA THR A 162 -17.95 -20.45 0.64
C THR A 162 -19.00 -19.42 0.25
N GLU A 163 -20.19 -19.90 -0.08
CA GLU A 163 -21.34 -19.04 -0.36
C GLU A 163 -21.91 -18.46 0.93
N ALA A 164 -22.03 -17.14 1.00
CA ALA A 164 -22.58 -16.41 2.12
C ALA A 164 -23.34 -15.16 1.65
N THR A 165 -24.34 -14.74 2.43
CA THR A 165 -25.01 -13.47 2.16
C THR A 165 -24.02 -12.31 2.26
N SER A 166 -24.18 -11.26 1.45
CA SER A 166 -23.24 -10.12 1.44
C SER A 166 -23.04 -9.47 2.82
N ASN A 167 -24.06 -9.49 3.69
CA ASN A 167 -24.01 -8.96 5.05
C ASN A 167 -23.69 -10.03 6.12
N HIS A 168 -23.05 -11.14 5.74
CA HIS A 168 -22.72 -12.20 6.68
C HIS A 168 -21.65 -11.73 7.69
N ARG A 169 -21.82 -12.09 8.96
CA ARG A 169 -20.95 -11.63 10.05
C ARG A 169 -19.49 -12.11 9.96
N SER A 170 -19.26 -13.28 9.35
CA SER A 170 -17.92 -13.86 9.19
C SER A 170 -17.18 -13.26 8.00
N ARG A 171 -17.86 -12.42 7.21
CA ARG A 171 -17.21 -11.65 6.18
C ARG A 171 -16.41 -10.54 6.85
N PRO A 172 -15.12 -10.38 6.51
CA PRO A 172 -14.42 -9.19 6.88
C PRO A 172 -15.02 -7.97 6.17
N PHE A 173 -15.50 -7.00 6.94
CA PHE A 173 -15.84 -5.66 6.42
C PHE A 173 -14.63 -4.72 6.44
N ASP A 174 -13.69 -4.97 7.36
CA ASP A 174 -12.43 -4.23 7.51
C ASP A 174 -11.31 -4.80 6.62
N ASP A 175 -11.53 -5.97 6.03
CA ASP A 175 -10.55 -6.69 5.24
C ASP A 175 -11.16 -7.09 3.88
N ASP A 176 -10.80 -6.30 2.88
CA ASP A 176 -11.02 -6.48 1.43
C ASP A 176 -12.16 -7.42 1.03
N PRO A 177 -13.43 -7.00 1.18
CA PRO A 177 -14.55 -7.70 0.54
C PRO A 177 -14.29 -7.88 -0.96
N SER A 178 -14.18 -9.13 -1.40
CA SER A 178 -13.84 -9.43 -2.79
C SER A 178 -15.06 -9.58 -3.69
N VAL A 179 -14.88 -9.22 -4.96
CA VAL A 179 -15.82 -9.47 -6.05
C VAL A 179 -15.19 -10.48 -7.01
N PHE A 180 -15.93 -11.53 -7.29
CA PHE A 180 -15.54 -12.56 -8.24
C PHE A 180 -16.38 -12.43 -9.51
N VAL A 181 -15.71 -12.35 -10.66
CA VAL A 181 -16.36 -12.49 -11.97
C VAL A 181 -16.04 -13.88 -12.48
N LEU A 182 -17.06 -14.73 -12.56
CA LEU A 182 -16.94 -16.14 -12.93
C LEU A 182 -17.67 -16.42 -14.24
N ASN A 183 -17.16 -17.39 -15.01
CA ASN A 183 -17.94 -17.98 -16.09
C ASN A 183 -18.99 -18.95 -15.49
N GLU A 184 -20.24 -18.84 -15.91
CA GLU A 184 -21.37 -19.63 -15.40
C GLU A 184 -21.20 -21.14 -15.65
N SER A 185 -20.60 -21.52 -16.78
CA SER A 185 -20.52 -22.93 -17.21
C SER A 185 -19.45 -23.73 -16.45
N ASN A 186 -18.31 -23.09 -16.19
CA ASN A 186 -17.09 -23.77 -15.75
C ASN A 186 -16.56 -23.24 -14.41
N ASN A 187 -17.18 -22.22 -13.82
CA ASN A 187 -16.67 -21.48 -12.65
C ASN A 187 -15.20 -21.04 -12.81
N LYS A 188 -14.80 -20.74 -14.04
CA LYS A 188 -13.49 -20.13 -14.33
C LYS A 188 -13.51 -18.69 -13.84
N CYS A 189 -12.51 -18.29 -13.06
CA CYS A 189 -12.36 -16.91 -12.63
C CYS A 189 -11.79 -16.08 -13.77
N LEU A 190 -12.47 -14.99 -14.10
CA LEU A 190 -12.14 -14.08 -15.20
C LEU A 190 -11.52 -12.80 -14.66
N TYR A 191 -12.10 -12.29 -13.59
CA TYR A 191 -11.66 -11.08 -12.94
C TYR A 191 -11.88 -11.20 -11.44
N TYR A 192 -10.95 -10.62 -10.70
CA TYR A 192 -10.95 -10.53 -9.25
C TYR A 192 -10.56 -9.12 -8.86
N ASP A 193 -11.33 -8.53 -7.96
CA ASP A 193 -10.95 -7.27 -7.32
C ASP A 193 -11.36 -7.27 -5.86
N ALA A 194 -10.50 -6.66 -5.05
CA ALA A 194 -10.74 -6.39 -3.65
C ALA A 194 -11.42 -5.02 -3.54
N ILE A 195 -12.64 -4.96 -3.00
CA ILE A 195 -13.29 -3.69 -2.68
C ILE A 195 -12.70 -3.20 -1.36
N PRO A 196 -12.22 -1.94 -1.27
CA PRO A 196 -11.79 -1.40 0.01
C PRO A 196 -12.95 -1.29 1.00
N PRO A 197 -12.66 -1.17 2.30
CA PRO A 197 -13.69 -1.03 3.34
C PRO A 197 -14.60 0.19 3.10
N ILE A 198 -15.74 0.25 3.79
CA ILE A 198 -16.81 1.25 3.63
C ILE A 198 -16.31 2.72 3.75
N ASN A 199 -15.16 2.96 4.37
CA ASN A 199 -14.52 4.28 4.50
C ASN A 199 -13.57 4.64 3.34
N GLY A 200 -13.32 3.71 2.40
CA GLY A 200 -12.40 3.90 1.29
C GLY A 200 -12.99 4.71 0.14
N GLU A 201 -12.12 5.44 -0.56
CA GLU A 201 -12.52 6.33 -1.66
C GLU A 201 -13.03 5.58 -2.91
N LYS A 202 -12.75 4.29 -3.06
CA LYS A 202 -13.16 3.51 -4.24
C LYS A 202 -14.57 2.94 -4.05
N SER A 203 -15.54 3.58 -4.70
CA SER A 203 -16.95 3.17 -4.72
C SER A 203 -17.36 2.38 -5.97
N GLN A 204 -16.42 2.13 -6.88
CA GLN A 204 -16.66 1.49 -8.18
C GLN A 204 -15.64 0.39 -8.46
N VAL A 205 -16.06 -0.65 -9.16
CA VAL A 205 -15.21 -1.71 -9.71
C VAL A 205 -15.18 -1.53 -11.22
N SER A 206 -13.97 -1.38 -11.79
CA SER A 206 -13.75 -1.23 -13.23
C SER A 206 -13.24 -2.54 -13.81
N ILE A 207 -14.00 -3.12 -14.74
CA ILE A 207 -13.63 -4.36 -15.43
C ILE A 207 -13.28 -4.01 -16.88
N ASP A 208 -12.12 -4.46 -17.33
CA ASP A 208 -11.68 -4.22 -18.71
C ASP A 208 -12.51 -5.09 -19.68
N PRO A 209 -13.11 -4.49 -20.72
CA PRO A 209 -13.99 -5.20 -21.64
C PRO A 209 -13.25 -6.24 -22.49
N GLU A 210 -11.94 -6.11 -22.67
CA GLU A 210 -11.10 -7.06 -23.42
C GLU A 210 -11.13 -8.46 -22.81
N LEU A 211 -11.24 -8.56 -21.47
CA LEU A 211 -11.37 -9.84 -20.76
C LEU A 211 -12.69 -10.56 -21.07
N LEU A 212 -13.69 -9.85 -21.58
CA LEU A 212 -15.05 -10.35 -21.82
C LEU A 212 -15.33 -10.68 -23.29
N GLU A 213 -14.45 -10.32 -24.23
CA GLU A 213 -14.74 -10.46 -25.67
C GLU A 213 -14.99 -11.91 -26.12
N ASN A 214 -14.40 -12.90 -25.43
CA ASN A 214 -14.47 -14.31 -25.80
C ASN A 214 -15.48 -15.11 -24.94
N ILE A 215 -16.31 -14.44 -24.14
CA ILE A 215 -17.13 -15.08 -23.11
C ILE A 215 -18.59 -14.66 -23.27
N ASP A 216 -19.44 -15.63 -23.57
CA ASP A 216 -20.86 -15.39 -23.79
C ASP A 216 -21.60 -15.12 -22.47
N ASP A 217 -21.37 -15.97 -21.45
CA ASP A 217 -22.06 -15.92 -20.15
C ASP A 217 -21.07 -15.75 -18.99
N PHE A 218 -21.24 -14.69 -18.20
CA PHE A 218 -20.48 -14.44 -16.97
C PHE A 218 -21.40 -13.97 -15.84
N VAL A 219 -21.02 -14.29 -14.61
CA VAL A 219 -21.73 -13.96 -13.38
C VAL A 219 -20.80 -13.18 -12.46
N ILE A 220 -21.28 -12.03 -12.00
CA ILE A 220 -20.60 -11.23 -10.99
C ILE A 220 -21.16 -11.62 -9.62
N ARG A 221 -20.28 -12.09 -8.73
CA ARG A 221 -20.62 -12.60 -7.40
C ARG A 221 -19.92 -11.78 -6.32
N ASN A 222 -20.71 -11.25 -5.39
CA ASN A 222 -20.27 -10.56 -4.17
C ASN A 222 -20.77 -11.29 -2.90
N ASP A 223 -21.17 -12.54 -3.06
CA ASP A 223 -21.73 -13.44 -2.07
C ASP A 223 -20.73 -14.56 -1.70
N LEU A 224 -19.47 -14.45 -2.12
CA LEU A 224 -18.44 -15.44 -1.83
C LEU A 224 -17.52 -14.92 -0.72
N ILE A 225 -17.26 -15.76 0.27
CA ILE A 225 -16.20 -15.57 1.27
C ILE A 225 -14.98 -16.35 0.80
N ASP A 226 -13.84 -15.67 0.71
CA ASP A 226 -12.55 -16.30 0.41
C ASP A 226 -12.00 -16.99 1.67
N CYS A 227 -11.75 -18.29 1.58
CA CYS A 227 -11.22 -19.07 2.69
C CYS A 227 -9.68 -19.11 2.70
N HIS A 228 -9.01 -18.62 1.64
CA HIS A 228 -7.55 -18.79 1.44
C HIS A 228 -7.09 -20.26 1.55
N ILE A 229 -7.89 -21.15 0.95
CA ILE A 229 -7.54 -22.55 0.74
C ILE A 229 -7.44 -22.76 -0.77
N ASP A 230 -6.23 -22.98 -1.25
CA ASP A 230 -5.94 -23.09 -2.67
C ASP A 230 -5.32 -24.44 -3.01
N ILE A 231 -5.84 -25.11 -4.02
CA ILE A 231 -5.22 -26.30 -4.58
C ILE A 231 -4.36 -25.83 -5.76
N CYS A 232 -3.05 -25.89 -5.57
CA CYS A 232 -2.05 -25.37 -6.50
C CYS A 232 -1.34 -26.50 -7.24
N THR A 233 -1.08 -26.26 -8.51
CA THR A 233 -0.12 -27.06 -9.29
C THR A 233 1.32 -26.66 -8.93
N PRO A 234 2.31 -27.53 -9.12
CA PRO A 234 3.72 -27.23 -8.82
C PRO A 234 4.34 -26.14 -9.71
N ILE A 235 3.58 -25.58 -10.66
CA ILE A 235 4.01 -24.46 -11.52
C ILE A 235 3.91 -23.13 -10.76
N VAL A 236 3.05 -23.03 -9.74
CA VAL A 236 2.83 -21.78 -8.99
C VAL A 236 4.13 -21.20 -8.42
N PRO A 237 4.95 -21.97 -7.66
CA PRO A 237 6.19 -21.41 -7.09
C PRO A 237 7.17 -20.90 -8.17
N ALA A 238 7.26 -21.58 -9.31
CA ALA A 238 8.12 -21.15 -10.42
C ALA A 238 7.67 -19.81 -11.02
N ILE A 239 6.36 -19.54 -11.10
CA ILE A 239 5.84 -18.24 -11.56
C ILE A 239 6.22 -17.13 -10.57
N TYR A 240 6.19 -17.41 -9.26
CA TYR A 240 6.65 -16.47 -8.25
C TYR A 240 8.16 -16.19 -8.32
N SER A 241 8.96 -17.17 -8.74
CA SER A 241 10.40 -16.99 -9.00
C SER A 241 10.68 -16.17 -10.27
N GLU A 242 9.85 -16.28 -11.31
CA GLU A 242 9.96 -15.49 -12.54
C GLU A 242 9.50 -14.03 -12.34
N ASN A 243 8.46 -13.81 -11.53
CA ASN A 243 7.86 -12.49 -11.28
C ASN A 243 8.12 -12.01 -9.83
N PHE A 244 9.07 -11.10 -9.67
CA PHE A 244 9.44 -10.58 -8.33
C PHE A 244 8.36 -9.67 -7.71
N ASP A 245 7.51 -9.07 -8.52
CA ASP A 245 6.52 -8.08 -8.07
C ASP A 245 5.34 -8.70 -7.31
N PHE A 246 5.12 -10.01 -7.43
CA PHE A 246 4.01 -10.68 -6.75
C PHE A 246 4.32 -10.90 -5.26
N GLN A 247 3.79 -10.03 -4.39
CA GLN A 247 3.93 -10.15 -2.94
C GLN A 247 2.73 -10.87 -2.31
N HIS A 248 1.52 -10.48 -2.71
CA HIS A 248 0.27 -11.06 -2.22
C HIS A 248 -0.38 -12.01 -3.23
N MET A 249 -1.00 -13.09 -2.73
CA MET A 249 -1.63 -14.12 -3.57
C MET A 249 -2.88 -13.63 -4.32
N ARG A 250 -3.69 -12.74 -3.72
CA ARG A 250 -4.94 -12.28 -4.35
C ARG A 250 -4.78 -10.95 -5.10
N LYS A 251 -4.23 -9.93 -4.44
CA LYS A 251 -4.10 -8.58 -5.00
C LYS A 251 -3.15 -8.54 -6.20
N ASP A 252 -2.04 -9.27 -6.12
CA ASP A 252 -0.97 -9.14 -7.12
C ASP A 252 -0.97 -10.36 -8.04
N PHE A 253 -0.90 -11.57 -7.48
CA PHE A 253 -0.76 -12.78 -8.29
C PHE A 253 -2.02 -13.12 -9.10
N LEU A 254 -3.20 -13.22 -8.44
CA LEU A 254 -4.45 -13.51 -9.13
C LEU A 254 -4.82 -12.40 -10.13
N LYS A 255 -4.84 -11.14 -9.69
CA LYS A 255 -5.15 -10.00 -10.56
C LYS A 255 -4.13 -9.86 -11.68
N GLY A 256 -2.84 -9.95 -11.36
CA GLY A 256 -1.75 -9.87 -12.32
C GLY A 256 -1.89 -10.91 -13.43
N ILE A 257 -2.01 -12.19 -13.08
CA ILE A 257 -2.11 -13.25 -14.09
C ILE A 257 -3.40 -13.16 -14.92
N LEU A 258 -4.52 -12.71 -14.32
CA LEU A 258 -5.75 -12.49 -15.08
C LEU A 258 -5.64 -11.32 -16.07
N THR A 259 -4.88 -10.28 -15.74
CA THR A 259 -4.61 -9.13 -16.63
C THR A 259 -3.51 -9.42 -17.66
N PHE A 260 -2.53 -10.27 -17.32
CA PHE A 260 -1.42 -10.60 -18.21
C PHE A 260 -1.86 -11.52 -19.37
N ASP A 261 -1.97 -11.00 -20.59
CA ASP A 261 -2.32 -11.79 -21.79
C ASP A 261 -1.21 -12.79 -22.21
N LEU A 262 0.04 -12.60 -21.77
CA LEU A 262 1.17 -13.44 -22.19
C LEU A 262 1.17 -14.82 -21.50
N LEU A 263 0.86 -14.86 -20.21
CA LEU A 263 0.74 -16.08 -19.40
C LEU A 263 -0.73 -16.50 -19.38
N LYS A 264 -1.22 -17.11 -20.47
CA LYS A 264 -2.62 -17.60 -20.59
C LYS A 264 -2.89 -18.77 -19.66
N ARG A 265 -3.05 -18.48 -18.38
CA ARG A 265 -3.24 -19.45 -17.31
C ARG A 265 -4.60 -19.26 -16.67
N SER A 266 -5.24 -20.37 -16.33
CA SER A 266 -6.62 -20.37 -15.85
C SER A 266 -6.69 -20.57 -14.34
N PHE A 267 -7.54 -19.76 -13.69
CA PHE A 267 -7.98 -19.94 -12.32
C PHE A 267 -9.41 -20.46 -12.29
N TYR A 268 -9.70 -21.37 -11.37
CA TYR A 268 -11.04 -21.90 -11.17
C TYR A 268 -11.47 -21.75 -9.72
N VAL A 269 -12.77 -21.54 -9.51
CA VAL A 269 -13.35 -21.43 -8.17
C VAL A 269 -14.22 -22.65 -7.89
N TYR A 270 -14.02 -23.25 -6.72
CA TYR A 270 -14.89 -24.25 -6.15
C TYR A 270 -15.74 -23.60 -5.05
N ILE A 271 -17.05 -23.58 -5.26
CA ILE A 271 -18.00 -22.90 -4.38
C ILE A 271 -18.65 -23.94 -3.46
N ALA A 272 -18.33 -23.88 -2.18
CA ALA A 272 -18.92 -24.70 -1.14
C ALA A 272 -20.20 -24.04 -0.60
N GLN A 273 -21.35 -24.72 -0.76
CA GLN A 273 -22.66 -24.15 -0.42
C GLN A 273 -23.16 -24.48 0.99
N GLN A 274 -22.79 -25.64 1.53
CA GLN A 274 -23.31 -26.15 2.81
C GLN A 274 -22.27 -26.15 3.93
N GLU A 275 -21.02 -25.92 3.58
CA GLU A 275 -19.88 -26.04 4.47
C GLU A 275 -19.41 -24.66 4.88
N TYR A 276 -18.83 -24.58 6.07
CA TYR A 276 -18.27 -23.38 6.64
C TYR A 276 -16.76 -23.31 6.34
N GLY A 277 -16.31 -22.13 5.98
CA GLY A 277 -14.92 -21.82 5.71
C GLY A 277 -14.72 -20.34 5.89
N ALA A 278 -13.90 -19.95 6.86
CA ALA A 278 -13.58 -18.56 7.12
C ALA A 278 -12.15 -18.43 7.62
N ARG A 279 -11.55 -17.28 7.32
CA ARG A 279 -10.21 -16.87 7.76
C ARG A 279 -10.31 -15.81 8.85
N VAL A 280 -9.36 -15.84 9.77
CA VAL A 280 -9.24 -14.86 10.86
C VAL A 280 -8.27 -13.75 10.44
N SER A 281 -8.78 -12.66 9.85
CA SER A 281 -7.95 -11.54 9.37
C SER A 281 -8.01 -10.26 10.22
N SER A 282 -9.16 -9.99 10.82
CA SER A 282 -9.41 -8.84 11.72
C SER A 282 -9.98 -9.31 13.07
N TYR A 283 -9.87 -8.48 14.11
CA TYR A 283 -10.56 -8.67 15.39
C TYR A 283 -12.07 -8.90 15.22
N SER A 284 -12.69 -8.22 14.26
CA SER A 284 -14.11 -8.37 13.94
C SER A 284 -14.40 -9.80 13.44
N THR A 285 -13.60 -10.29 12.48
CA THR A 285 -13.71 -11.67 11.99
C THR A 285 -13.42 -12.70 13.08
N PHE A 286 -12.39 -12.47 13.90
CA PHE A 286 -12.02 -13.33 15.01
C PHE A 286 -13.20 -13.52 15.97
N LYS A 287 -13.85 -12.42 16.35
CA LYS A 287 -15.05 -12.42 17.21
C LYS A 287 -16.24 -13.11 16.55
N SER A 288 -16.48 -12.87 15.27
CA SER A 288 -17.57 -13.52 14.52
C SER A 288 -17.36 -15.04 14.43
N ILE A 289 -16.16 -15.47 14.05
CA ILE A 289 -15.80 -16.89 13.95
C ILE A 289 -15.85 -17.57 15.31
N THR A 290 -15.43 -16.88 16.38
CA THR A 290 -15.57 -17.38 17.77
C THR A 290 -17.04 -17.70 18.09
N LYS A 291 -17.97 -16.80 17.73
CA LYS A 291 -19.41 -17.03 17.95
C LYS A 291 -19.92 -18.20 17.13
N ASP A 292 -19.49 -18.30 15.89
CA ASP A 292 -19.92 -19.36 14.96
C ASP A 292 -19.42 -20.74 15.44
N LEU A 293 -18.20 -20.80 15.97
CA LEU A 293 -17.63 -21.98 16.62
C LEU A 293 -18.46 -22.41 17.85
N ILE A 294 -18.79 -21.49 18.76
CA ILE A 294 -19.58 -21.77 19.97
C ILE A 294 -20.99 -22.24 19.61
N GLN A 295 -21.59 -21.63 18.59
CA GLN A 295 -22.92 -21.95 18.07
C GLN A 295 -22.96 -23.24 17.24
N ARG A 296 -21.80 -23.87 16.97
CA ARG A 296 -21.63 -25.13 16.23
C ARG A 296 -21.94 -25.04 14.73
N PHE A 297 -21.73 -23.89 14.10
CA PHE A 297 -21.80 -23.78 12.64
C PHE A 297 -20.74 -24.62 11.92
N ILE A 298 -19.63 -24.93 12.62
CA ILE A 298 -18.44 -25.61 12.08
C ILE A 298 -18.46 -27.12 12.39
N TYR A 299 -19.64 -27.71 12.65
CA TYR A 299 -19.74 -29.13 12.96
C TYR A 299 -19.16 -29.98 11.81
N PRO A 300 -18.28 -30.98 12.06
CA PRO A 300 -18.01 -31.67 13.33
C PRO A 300 -16.92 -31.07 14.22
N ILE A 301 -16.20 -30.03 13.79
CA ILE A 301 -15.12 -29.43 14.56
C ILE A 301 -15.75 -28.51 15.62
N VAL A 302 -15.76 -28.98 16.86
CA VAL A 302 -16.37 -28.30 18.01
C VAL A 302 -15.44 -28.38 19.21
N PRO A 303 -15.48 -27.41 20.14
CA PRO A 303 -14.60 -27.40 21.31
C PRO A 303 -14.69 -28.66 22.18
N GLU A 304 -15.86 -29.32 22.23
CA GLU A 304 -16.07 -30.55 23.01
C GLU A 304 -15.34 -31.77 22.46
N LEU A 305 -14.90 -31.73 21.20
CA LEU A 305 -14.16 -32.83 20.58
C LEU A 305 -12.78 -33.03 21.24
N ASN A 306 -12.31 -32.03 22.02
CA ASN A 306 -11.10 -32.09 22.85
C ASN A 306 -9.90 -32.66 22.09
N PHE A 307 -9.72 -32.22 20.85
CA PHE A 307 -8.57 -32.61 20.02
C PHE A 307 -7.26 -31.99 20.51
N TYR A 308 -7.34 -30.97 21.38
CA TYR A 308 -6.22 -30.37 22.07
C TYR A 308 -6.01 -31.05 23.43
N ASN A 309 -4.81 -31.63 23.64
CA ASN A 309 -4.51 -32.56 24.74
C ASN A 309 -4.75 -32.01 26.16
N ASN A 310 -4.82 -30.69 26.33
CA ASN A 310 -4.96 -30.05 27.65
C ASN A 310 -6.39 -29.71 28.04
N ASN A 311 -7.36 -29.79 27.12
CA ASN A 311 -8.73 -29.35 27.38
C ASN A 311 -9.68 -30.54 27.58
N ASN A 312 -10.65 -30.39 28.48
CA ASN A 312 -11.76 -31.33 28.66
C ASN A 312 -13.07 -30.56 28.77
N LEU A 313 -13.36 -29.82 27.72
CA LEU A 313 -14.56 -29.03 27.59
C LEU A 313 -15.78 -29.95 27.49
N LYS A 314 -16.72 -29.76 28.41
CA LYS A 314 -18.03 -30.40 28.39
C LYS A 314 -19.08 -29.39 27.95
N TYR A 315 -19.99 -29.85 27.11
CA TYR A 315 -21.12 -29.06 26.66
C TYR A 315 -22.31 -29.14 27.63
N GLU A 316 -22.93 -28.01 27.89
CA GLU A 316 -24.19 -27.83 28.59
C GLU A 316 -25.21 -27.10 27.70
N SER A 317 -26.49 -27.15 28.09
CA SER A 317 -27.57 -26.44 27.37
C SER A 317 -27.25 -24.96 27.20
N ASN A 318 -27.79 -24.36 26.14
CA ASN A 318 -27.57 -22.96 25.75
C ASN A 318 -26.13 -22.65 25.31
N HIS A 319 -25.44 -23.64 24.75
CA HIS A 319 -24.06 -23.49 24.25
C HIS A 319 -23.08 -22.99 25.30
N ILE A 320 -23.17 -23.58 26.49
CA ILE A 320 -22.22 -23.33 27.56
C ILE A 320 -21.17 -24.44 27.52
N TYR A 321 -19.89 -24.08 27.48
CA TYR A 321 -18.78 -25.01 27.52
C TYR A 321 -18.01 -24.80 28.81
N LYS A 322 -17.78 -25.88 29.57
CA LYS A 322 -17.04 -25.83 30.84
C LYS A 322 -15.91 -26.85 30.84
N ASP A 323 -14.72 -26.41 31.18
CA ASP A 323 -13.59 -27.31 31.40
C ASP A 323 -13.54 -27.84 32.84
N LYS A 324 -12.53 -28.64 33.16
CA LYS A 324 -12.25 -29.18 34.48
C LYS A 324 -11.85 -28.08 35.45
N LYS A 325 -12.25 -28.27 36.71
CA LYS A 325 -11.86 -27.45 37.88
C LYS A 325 -12.30 -25.97 37.81
N VAL A 326 -13.30 -25.64 37.01
CA VAL A 326 -13.94 -24.32 37.08
C VAL A 326 -14.66 -24.17 38.41
N VAL A 327 -14.34 -23.11 39.16
CA VAL A 327 -14.99 -22.79 40.44
C VAL A 327 -15.96 -21.63 40.21
N LEU A 328 -17.24 -21.91 40.43
CA LEU A 328 -18.32 -20.94 40.27
C LEU A 328 -18.94 -20.62 41.64
N ALA A 329 -18.98 -19.34 41.99
CA ALA A 329 -19.72 -18.89 43.16
C ALA A 329 -21.25 -19.07 42.97
N GLN A 330 -21.98 -19.27 44.06
CA GLN A 330 -23.41 -19.62 44.03
C GLN A 330 -24.29 -18.52 43.41
N SER A 331 -23.92 -17.25 43.56
CA SER A 331 -24.67 -16.09 43.04
C SER A 331 -24.28 -15.69 41.61
N CYS A 332 -23.31 -16.36 40.99
CA CYS A 332 -22.87 -16.07 39.64
C CYS A 332 -23.94 -16.47 38.59
N LYS A 333 -24.10 -15.64 37.56
CA LYS A 333 -24.99 -15.90 36.44
C LYS A 333 -24.19 -16.14 35.17
N ILE A 334 -24.29 -17.34 34.63
CA ILE A 334 -23.70 -17.69 33.34
C ILE A 334 -24.81 -17.66 32.28
N GLY A 335 -24.66 -16.76 31.33
CA GLY A 335 -25.49 -16.64 30.15
C GLY A 335 -25.13 -17.65 29.06
N TYR A 336 -25.91 -17.62 27.99
CA TYR A 336 -25.73 -18.50 26.82
C TYR A 336 -24.49 -18.13 25.99
N ASN A 337 -24.05 -19.08 25.17
CA ASN A 337 -22.88 -18.98 24.28
C ASN A 337 -21.59 -18.60 25.02
N THR A 338 -21.31 -19.28 26.14
CA THR A 338 -20.18 -18.94 27.01
C THR A 338 -19.20 -20.12 27.08
N VAL A 339 -17.90 -19.85 27.02
CA VAL A 339 -16.83 -20.85 27.20
C VAL A 339 -16.05 -20.51 28.46
N LEU A 340 -15.87 -21.48 29.34
CA LEU A 340 -15.10 -21.37 30.59
C LEU A 340 -13.90 -22.32 30.55
N GLY A 341 -12.69 -21.76 30.51
CA GLY A 341 -11.43 -22.49 30.52
C GLY A 341 -11.10 -23.14 31.87
N ALA A 342 -10.08 -23.98 31.87
CA ALA A 342 -9.68 -24.77 33.01
C ALA A 342 -9.12 -23.90 34.15
N ASP A 343 -9.33 -24.35 35.39
CA ASP A 343 -8.80 -23.69 36.61
C ASP A 343 -9.26 -22.22 36.80
N SER A 344 -10.31 -21.79 36.10
CA SER A 344 -10.86 -20.43 36.22
C SER A 344 -11.77 -20.28 37.44
N PHE A 345 -11.63 -19.16 38.14
CA PHE A 345 -12.36 -18.80 39.36
C PHE A 345 -13.27 -17.61 39.11
N ILE A 346 -14.57 -17.78 39.35
CA ILE A 346 -15.57 -16.71 39.20
C ILE A 346 -16.26 -16.48 40.54
N ASP A 347 -16.09 -15.27 41.08
CA ASP A 347 -16.61 -14.87 42.38
C ASP A 347 -18.09 -14.44 42.33
N GLU A 348 -18.62 -14.03 43.48
CA GLU A 348 -20.03 -13.71 43.72
C GLU A 348 -20.56 -12.53 42.89
N ASN A 349 -21.84 -12.61 42.51
CA ASN A 349 -22.61 -11.58 41.79
C ASN A 349 -22.06 -11.20 40.41
N THR A 350 -21.21 -12.03 39.81
CA THR A 350 -20.66 -11.80 38.48
C THR A 350 -21.57 -12.36 37.39
N GLU A 351 -21.73 -11.61 36.29
CA GLU A 351 -22.54 -11.99 35.12
C GLU A 351 -21.65 -12.12 33.89
N ILE A 352 -21.73 -13.27 33.21
CA ILE A 352 -20.95 -13.56 32.00
C ILE A 352 -21.91 -13.99 30.90
N GLN A 353 -21.84 -13.35 29.73
CA GLN A 353 -22.73 -13.68 28.61
C GLN A 353 -22.05 -13.54 27.26
N ARG A 354 -22.20 -14.54 26.37
CA ARG A 354 -21.63 -14.54 25.01
C ARG A 354 -20.10 -14.33 24.98
N SER A 355 -19.40 -14.79 26.01
CA SER A 355 -17.98 -14.50 26.23
C SER A 355 -17.15 -15.77 26.27
N VAL A 356 -15.90 -15.68 25.86
CA VAL A 356 -14.91 -16.75 25.98
C VAL A 356 -13.94 -16.39 27.08
N ILE A 357 -13.79 -17.27 28.06
CA ILE A 357 -12.86 -17.13 29.16
C ILE A 357 -11.78 -18.20 29.02
N GLY A 358 -10.53 -17.74 28.96
CA GLY A 358 -9.32 -18.54 28.94
C GLY A 358 -9.11 -19.39 30.19
N ASN A 359 -7.96 -20.04 30.23
CA ASN A 359 -7.50 -20.87 31.33
C ASN A 359 -6.88 -20.03 32.44
N ASN A 360 -7.01 -20.48 33.69
CA ASN A 360 -6.47 -19.85 34.89
C ASN A 360 -6.88 -18.37 35.08
N VAL A 361 -8.10 -18.03 34.62
CA VAL A 361 -8.64 -16.67 34.76
C VAL A 361 -9.28 -16.49 36.13
N LYS A 362 -8.99 -15.38 36.80
CA LYS A 362 -9.59 -15.02 38.09
C LYS A 362 -10.48 -13.81 37.92
N ILE A 363 -11.78 -13.96 38.16
CA ILE A 363 -12.77 -12.88 38.09
C ILE A 363 -13.29 -12.57 39.49
N GLY A 364 -13.15 -11.32 39.90
CA GLY A 364 -13.62 -10.77 41.16
C GLY A 364 -15.15 -10.64 41.26
N LYS A 365 -15.59 -9.89 42.27
CA LYS A 365 -16.99 -9.73 42.65
C LYS A 365 -17.66 -8.59 41.90
N ASN A 366 -18.96 -8.76 41.66
CA ASN A 366 -19.82 -7.76 41.00
C ASN A 366 -19.31 -7.35 39.60
N CYS A 367 -18.72 -8.28 38.85
CA CYS A 367 -18.21 -8.00 37.50
C CYS A 367 -19.25 -8.33 36.43
N SER A 368 -19.17 -7.65 35.28
CA SER A 368 -20.03 -7.91 34.12
C SER A 368 -19.19 -8.08 32.87
N VAL A 369 -19.23 -9.25 32.24
CA VAL A 369 -18.46 -9.59 31.05
C VAL A 369 -19.39 -10.01 29.93
N VAL A 370 -19.57 -9.13 28.94
CA VAL A 370 -20.55 -9.32 27.86
C VAL A 370 -19.88 -9.25 26.51
N ASN A 371 -20.04 -10.31 25.70
CA ASN A 371 -19.57 -10.36 24.32
C ASN A 371 -18.05 -10.16 24.17
N SER A 372 -17.26 -10.59 25.15
CA SER A 372 -15.82 -10.33 25.23
C SER A 372 -15.00 -11.62 25.14
N ILE A 373 -13.76 -11.51 24.67
CA ILE A 373 -12.81 -12.61 24.59
C ILE A 373 -11.66 -12.32 25.56
N ILE A 374 -11.51 -13.19 26.56
CA ILE A 374 -10.50 -13.09 27.60
C ILE A 374 -9.54 -14.27 27.42
N PHE A 375 -8.26 -13.96 27.24
CA PHE A 375 -7.20 -14.96 27.08
C PHE A 375 -6.78 -15.57 28.43
N ASP A 376 -5.75 -16.41 28.39
CA ASP A 376 -5.25 -17.16 29.54
C ASP A 376 -4.55 -16.25 30.56
N ASP A 377 -4.54 -16.68 31.82
CA ASP A 377 -3.80 -16.05 32.94
C ASP A 377 -4.22 -14.61 33.30
N VAL A 378 -5.42 -14.19 32.86
CA VAL A 378 -5.95 -12.85 33.15
C VAL A 378 -6.51 -12.74 34.57
N GLN A 379 -6.21 -11.62 35.24
CA GLN A 379 -6.74 -11.29 36.56
C GLN A 379 -7.65 -10.06 36.51
N ILE A 380 -8.93 -10.25 36.81
CA ILE A 380 -9.95 -9.22 36.84
C ILE A 380 -10.36 -9.01 38.30
N GLN A 381 -10.12 -7.82 38.85
CA GLN A 381 -10.52 -7.46 40.21
C GLN A 381 -12.01 -7.07 40.31
N ASP A 382 -12.42 -6.48 41.43
CA ASP A 382 -13.83 -6.27 41.77
C ASP A 382 -14.42 -5.06 41.01
N GLY A 383 -15.71 -5.16 40.65
CA GLY A 383 -16.47 -4.06 40.05
C GLY A 383 -16.11 -3.73 38.61
N VAL A 384 -15.49 -4.66 37.87
CA VAL A 384 -15.06 -4.45 36.48
C VAL A 384 -16.20 -4.73 35.50
N THR A 385 -16.37 -3.86 34.53
CA THR A 385 -17.32 -4.03 33.42
C THR A 385 -16.57 -4.11 32.09
N ILE A 386 -16.78 -5.19 31.34
CA ILE A 386 -16.09 -5.45 30.06
C ILE A 386 -17.16 -5.75 29.03
N VAL A 387 -17.26 -4.89 28.02
CA VAL A 387 -18.27 -5.03 26.97
C VAL A 387 -17.62 -4.99 25.62
N ASP A 388 -17.73 -6.09 24.89
CA ASP A 388 -17.29 -6.20 23.51
C ASP A 388 -15.81 -5.88 23.29
N SER A 389 -14.95 -6.46 24.13
CA SER A 389 -13.52 -6.18 24.15
C SER A 389 -12.70 -7.47 24.06
N CYS A 390 -11.46 -7.36 23.60
CA CYS A 390 -10.50 -8.46 23.52
C CYS A 390 -9.33 -8.20 24.49
N ILE A 391 -9.07 -9.13 25.40
CA ILE A 391 -8.08 -8.95 26.47
C ILE A 391 -7.01 -10.03 26.36
N GLY A 392 -5.80 -9.64 25.98
CA GLY A 392 -4.64 -10.52 25.83
C GLY A 392 -4.21 -11.23 27.10
N GLY A 393 -3.25 -12.14 26.97
CA GLY A 393 -2.76 -12.97 28.07
C GLY A 393 -2.00 -12.17 29.13
N ASP A 394 -1.97 -12.69 30.37
CA ASP A 394 -1.24 -12.09 31.50
C ASP A 394 -1.64 -10.64 31.84
N VAL A 395 -2.87 -10.24 31.50
CA VAL A 395 -3.38 -8.90 31.79
C VAL A 395 -3.93 -8.82 33.22
N VAL A 396 -3.65 -7.71 33.91
CA VAL A 396 -4.20 -7.42 35.24
C VAL A 396 -5.07 -6.17 35.18
N ILE A 397 -6.37 -6.36 35.43
CA ILE A 397 -7.36 -5.28 35.50
C ILE A 397 -7.70 -5.03 36.96
N ARG A 398 -7.41 -3.83 37.46
CA ARG A 398 -7.70 -3.45 38.86
C ARG A 398 -9.17 -3.07 39.07
N ASN A 399 -9.51 -2.58 40.27
CA ASN A 399 -10.90 -2.38 40.68
C ASN A 399 -11.57 -1.23 39.93
N ASN A 400 -12.90 -1.35 39.76
CA ASN A 400 -13.76 -0.31 39.19
C ASN A 400 -13.36 0.16 37.78
N VAL A 401 -12.79 -0.73 36.96
CA VAL A 401 -12.45 -0.41 35.57
C VAL A 401 -13.63 -0.69 34.66
N SER A 402 -13.91 0.23 33.73
CA SER A 402 -14.89 0.00 32.65
C SER A 402 -14.22 0.02 31.29
N ILE A 403 -14.29 -1.11 30.58
CA ILE A 403 -13.78 -1.28 29.23
C ILE A 403 -14.97 -1.26 28.28
N LEU A 404 -14.96 -0.29 27.36
CA LEU A 404 -16.03 -0.07 26.41
C LEU A 404 -15.84 -0.89 25.12
N HIS A 405 -16.78 -0.72 24.18
CA HIS A 405 -16.83 -1.49 22.94
C HIS A 405 -15.58 -1.33 22.08
N GLU A 406 -15.16 -2.43 21.45
CA GLU A 406 -14.09 -2.51 20.45
C GLU A 406 -12.68 -2.18 20.98
N SER A 407 -12.49 -2.16 22.30
CA SER A 407 -11.16 -2.03 22.89
C SER A 407 -10.37 -3.35 22.80
N VAL A 408 -9.10 -3.24 22.46
CA VAL A 408 -8.15 -4.37 22.42
C VAL A 408 -6.99 -4.10 23.35
N ILE A 409 -6.78 -4.98 24.31
CA ILE A 409 -5.68 -4.89 25.27
C ILE A 409 -4.67 -5.98 24.94
N GLY A 410 -3.43 -5.57 24.67
CA GLY A 410 -2.30 -6.45 24.41
C GLY A 410 -1.90 -7.28 25.64
N ALA A 411 -1.06 -8.28 25.42
CA ALA A 411 -0.55 -9.12 26.50
C ALA A 411 0.34 -8.33 27.47
N ASN A 412 0.37 -8.75 28.74
CA ASN A 412 1.16 -8.15 29.83
C ASN A 412 0.80 -6.68 30.19
N CYS A 413 -0.38 -6.20 29.78
CA CYS A 413 -0.84 -4.87 30.19
C CYS A 413 -1.41 -4.87 31.62
N VAL A 414 -1.23 -3.76 32.33
CA VAL A 414 -1.82 -3.55 33.66
C VAL A 414 -2.64 -2.26 33.64
N ILE A 415 -3.92 -2.36 33.93
CA ILE A 415 -4.85 -1.21 34.00
C ILE A 415 -5.10 -0.87 35.46
N ASP A 416 -4.84 0.38 35.85
CA ASP A 416 -5.02 0.86 37.21
C ASP A 416 -6.49 1.05 37.60
N ASN A 417 -6.75 1.33 38.88
CA ASN A 417 -8.08 1.48 39.43
C ASN A 417 -8.83 2.70 38.85
N ASP A 418 -10.16 2.61 38.83
CA ASP A 418 -11.08 3.71 38.47
C ASP A 418 -10.87 4.29 37.05
N MET A 419 -10.34 3.48 36.12
CA MET A 419 -10.10 3.87 34.73
C MET A 419 -11.27 3.51 33.79
N VAL A 420 -11.51 4.38 32.81
CA VAL A 420 -12.48 4.17 31.73
C VAL A 420 -11.73 4.13 30.40
N ILE A 421 -11.76 2.98 29.72
CA ILE A 421 -11.15 2.83 28.40
C ILE A 421 -12.20 3.16 27.34
N GLU A 422 -11.89 4.15 26.49
CA GLU A 422 -12.77 4.61 25.42
C GLU A 422 -12.89 3.60 24.26
N HIS A 423 -13.92 3.79 23.44
CA HIS A 423 -14.23 2.95 22.28
C HIS A 423 -13.07 2.86 21.30
N GLY A 424 -12.80 1.65 20.78
CA GLY A 424 -11.78 1.42 19.75
C GLY A 424 -10.32 1.59 20.21
N THR A 425 -10.06 1.75 21.51
CA THR A 425 -8.69 1.94 22.02
C THR A 425 -7.90 0.63 21.96
N LYS A 426 -6.75 0.65 21.30
CA LYS A 426 -5.75 -0.44 21.30
C LYS A 426 -4.63 -0.10 22.28
N ILE A 427 -4.26 -1.04 23.16
CA ILE A 427 -3.22 -0.83 24.19
C ILE A 427 -2.12 -1.89 24.02
N ILE A 428 -0.86 -1.48 24.03
CA ILE A 428 0.31 -2.37 23.93
C ILE A 428 1.22 -2.22 25.16
N ALA A 429 1.82 -3.31 25.65
CA ALA A 429 2.67 -3.26 26.84
C ALA A 429 4.04 -2.62 26.61
N LYS A 430 4.62 -2.81 25.41
CA LYS A 430 5.91 -2.23 24.99
C LYS A 430 5.73 -1.46 23.70
N LYS A 431 6.34 -0.27 23.58
CA LYS A 431 6.42 0.40 22.29
C LYS A 431 7.28 -0.48 21.36
N PRO A 432 6.85 -0.76 20.11
CA PRO A 432 7.73 -1.42 19.15
C PRO A 432 9.00 -0.57 18.98
N GLU A 433 10.17 -1.21 19.00
CA GLU A 433 11.42 -0.55 18.64
C GLU A 433 11.31 -0.15 17.16
N GLU A 434 11.45 1.14 16.86
CA GLU A 434 11.58 1.63 15.49
C GLU A 434 12.89 1.03 14.95
N VAL A 435 12.78 0.03 14.07
CA VAL A 435 13.94 -0.47 13.32
C VAL A 435 14.25 0.62 12.30
N ASP A 436 15.28 1.41 12.60
CA ASP A 436 15.86 2.38 11.69
C ASP A 436 16.40 1.58 10.47
N ASP A 437 15.76 1.71 9.31
CA ASP A 437 16.22 1.14 8.02
C ASP A 437 17.46 1.92 7.51
N GLY A 438 18.47 2.05 8.37
CA GLY A 438 19.75 2.68 8.10
C GLY A 438 20.67 1.76 7.29
N PHE A 439 20.31 1.47 6.03
CA PHE A 439 21.18 0.78 5.07
C PHE A 439 21.75 1.69 3.98
N PHE A 440 21.92 2.98 4.28
CA PHE A 440 22.73 3.89 3.46
C PHE A 440 23.54 4.86 4.34
N SER A 441 24.74 4.44 4.75
CA SER A 441 25.85 5.38 4.76
C SER A 441 27.07 4.68 4.17
N GLU A 442 27.35 5.02 2.91
CA GLU A 442 28.67 4.84 2.34
C GLU A 442 29.64 5.72 3.13
N ASN A 443 30.65 5.09 3.74
CA ASN A 443 31.89 5.76 4.07
C ASN A 443 33.01 4.78 3.69
N ASP A 444 33.58 5.03 2.52
CA ASP A 444 34.89 4.52 2.13
C ASP A 444 35.99 5.30 2.87
N GLU A 445 36.98 4.52 3.32
CA GLU A 445 38.40 4.84 3.57
C GLU A 445 38.79 5.74 4.77
N ASP A 446 39.37 5.12 5.82
CA ASP A 446 40.83 5.08 6.00
C ASP A 446 41.28 4.38 7.32
N GLU A 447 42.44 3.71 7.25
CA GLU A 447 43.04 2.83 8.26
C GLU A 447 43.70 3.51 9.48
N GLU A 448 43.98 2.66 10.49
CA GLU A 448 44.96 2.75 11.59
C GLU A 448 44.60 3.50 12.90
N SER A 449 44.29 2.74 13.96
CA SER A 449 45.24 2.44 15.07
C SER A 449 44.56 1.85 16.31
N THR A 450 45.27 0.92 16.94
CA THR A 450 45.04 0.27 18.24
C THR A 450 44.72 1.25 19.39
N ASP A 451 43.65 0.98 20.16
CA ASP A 451 43.78 0.74 21.60
C ASP A 451 42.50 0.18 22.24
N ASP A 452 42.70 -0.75 23.17
CA ASP A 452 41.70 -1.36 24.04
C ASP A 452 40.95 -0.31 24.88
N ASN A 453 39.65 -0.10 24.62
CA ASN A 453 38.69 0.32 25.64
C ASN A 453 37.26 0.01 25.19
N LYS A 454 36.71 -1.11 25.67
CA LYS A 454 35.26 -1.36 25.64
C LYS A 454 34.57 -0.31 26.51
N PRO A 455 33.68 0.55 25.99
CA PRO A 455 32.73 1.23 26.86
C PRO A 455 31.70 0.19 27.29
N ILE A 456 31.75 -0.17 28.58
CA ILE A 456 30.63 -0.82 29.27
C ILE A 456 29.50 0.20 29.29
N ILE A 457 28.59 0.12 28.33
CA ILE A 457 27.31 0.82 28.42
C ILE A 457 26.51 0.07 29.49
N LYS A 458 26.42 0.68 30.67
CA LYS A 458 25.43 0.29 31.68
C LYS A 458 24.06 0.48 31.04
N VAL A 459 23.39 -0.63 30.77
CA VAL A 459 21.95 -0.65 30.52
C VAL A 459 21.30 -0.28 31.85
N GLU A 460 21.03 1.01 32.04
CA GLU A 460 20.09 1.45 33.06
C GLU A 460 18.71 0.96 32.61
N LYS A 461 18.16 -0.01 33.34
CA LYS A 461 16.76 -0.38 33.25
C LYS A 461 15.95 0.88 33.60
N PHE A 462 15.46 1.59 32.60
CA PHE A 462 14.38 2.53 32.82
C PHE A 462 13.16 1.70 33.24
N GLU A 463 12.64 1.96 34.45
CA GLU A 463 11.28 1.56 34.79
C GLU A 463 10.36 2.35 33.87
N GLU A 464 9.88 1.70 32.80
CA GLU A 464 9.00 2.27 31.79
C GLU A 464 7.68 2.67 32.45
N ILE A 465 7.52 3.97 32.73
CA ILE A 465 6.27 4.56 33.22
C ILE A 465 5.28 4.53 32.04
N GLY A 466 4.20 3.78 32.16
CA GLY A 466 3.14 3.70 31.14
C GLY A 466 2.41 5.02 30.93
N ASP A 467 1.61 5.11 29.86
CA ASP A 467 0.79 6.29 29.57
C ASP A 467 -0.25 6.51 30.68
N VAL A 468 0.06 7.42 31.61
CA VAL A 468 -0.76 7.72 32.78
C VAL A 468 -2.20 8.10 32.40
N LEU A 469 -2.40 8.68 31.22
CA LEU A 469 -3.70 9.10 30.70
C LEU A 469 -4.63 7.92 30.34
N VAL A 470 -4.07 6.79 29.92
CA VAL A 470 -4.85 5.66 29.38
C VAL A 470 -4.89 4.49 30.37
N VAL A 471 -3.76 4.16 31.00
CA VAL A 471 -3.65 3.02 31.91
C VAL A 471 -3.59 3.40 33.40
N GLY A 472 -3.46 4.69 33.71
CA GLY A 472 -3.36 5.21 35.08
C GLY A 472 -1.92 5.26 35.62
N PRO A 473 -1.70 5.82 36.82
CA PRO A 473 -0.36 6.16 37.34
C PRO A 473 0.52 4.95 37.66
N ASN A 474 -0.06 3.80 37.98
CA ASN A 474 0.66 2.54 38.18
C ASN A 474 0.29 1.50 37.12
N GLY A 475 -0.19 1.95 35.97
CA GLY A 475 -0.52 1.12 34.82
C GLY A 475 0.71 0.87 33.95
N VAL A 476 0.71 -0.25 33.24
CA VAL A 476 1.73 -0.59 32.25
C VAL A 476 1.02 -0.77 30.92
N GLY A 477 1.31 0.12 29.98
CA GLY A 477 0.76 0.10 28.63
C GLY A 477 0.80 1.47 27.97
N PHE A 478 0.89 1.45 26.65
CA PHE A 478 0.89 2.60 25.76
C PHE A 478 -0.32 2.49 24.84
N ARG A 479 -0.90 3.63 24.44
CA ARG A 479 -1.90 3.63 23.38
C ARG A 479 -1.21 3.26 22.07
N TYR A 480 -1.71 2.24 21.39
CA TYR A 480 -1.28 1.94 20.04
C TYR A 480 -2.11 2.77 19.07
N GLU A 481 -1.45 3.73 18.43
CA GLU A 481 -1.98 4.39 17.23
C GLU A 481 -1.44 3.61 16.04
N GLU A 482 -2.36 3.11 15.21
CA GLU A 482 -1.98 2.57 13.90
C GLU A 482 -1.43 3.75 13.10
N TYR A 483 -0.11 3.83 13.00
CA TYR A 483 0.49 4.43 11.83
C TYR A 483 0.02 3.54 10.68
N GLU A 484 -0.78 4.09 9.77
CA GLU A 484 -0.94 3.46 8.46
C GLU A 484 0.50 3.30 7.95
N SER A 485 1.02 2.08 8.02
CA SER A 485 2.31 1.74 7.45
C SER A 485 2.19 2.12 5.98
N ASP A 486 3.03 3.07 5.58
CA ASP A 486 3.13 3.61 4.25
C ASP A 486 2.98 2.48 3.22
N VAL A 487 1.81 2.43 2.58
CA VAL A 487 1.81 2.09 1.17
C VAL A 487 2.52 3.29 0.56
N GLU A 488 3.78 3.12 0.18
CA GLU A 488 4.46 4.03 -0.74
C GLU A 488 3.62 4.10 -2.03
N ASP A 489 2.64 4.98 -2.00
CA ASP A 489 1.95 5.56 -3.14
C ASP A 489 1.12 6.76 -2.65
N SER A 490 1.80 7.76 -2.09
CA SER A 490 1.57 9.18 -2.41
C SER A 490 2.43 10.08 -1.53
N SER A 491 3.54 10.60 -2.07
CA SER A 491 4.15 11.81 -1.55
C SER A 491 3.27 13.01 -1.89
N ASP A 492 2.33 13.35 -1.00
CA ASP A 492 1.69 14.67 -0.94
C ASP A 492 1.08 14.88 0.45
N ALA A 493 1.92 15.19 1.44
CA ALA A 493 1.47 15.64 2.76
C ALA A 493 2.41 16.70 3.33
N ASP A 494 2.35 17.90 2.74
CA ASP A 494 2.88 19.12 3.35
C ASP A 494 1.71 19.87 3.99
N SER A 495 1.37 19.55 5.25
CA SER A 495 0.56 20.43 6.08
C SER A 495 0.88 20.32 7.57
N VAL A 496 1.65 21.31 8.03
CA VAL A 496 1.86 21.80 9.39
C VAL A 496 0.82 21.35 10.43
N HIS A 497 1.23 20.47 11.35
CA HIS A 497 0.52 20.22 12.61
C HIS A 497 0.54 21.46 13.51
N SER A 498 -0.62 22.08 13.71
CA SER A 498 -0.84 22.93 14.89
C SER A 498 -1.85 22.25 15.83
N ARG A 499 -1.37 21.98 17.04
CA ARG A 499 -2.17 21.52 18.17
C ARG A 499 -3.25 22.54 18.48
N THR A 500 -4.52 22.15 18.37
CA THR A 500 -5.60 22.71 19.18
C THR A 500 -6.59 21.64 19.57
N GLU A 501 -6.72 21.48 20.87
CA GLU A 501 -7.75 20.77 21.61
C GLU A 501 -9.15 21.15 21.13
N THR A 502 -10.00 20.17 20.84
CA THR A 502 -11.40 20.05 21.30
C THR A 502 -12.04 18.85 20.61
N GLY A 503 -12.50 17.89 21.42
CA GLY A 503 -13.17 16.69 20.94
C GLY A 503 -14.50 17.04 20.29
N ASP A 504 -14.70 16.59 19.06
CA ASP A 504 -16.01 16.38 18.41
C ASP A 504 -15.80 15.79 16.99
N ILE A 505 -15.11 14.64 16.88
CA ILE A 505 -15.00 13.90 15.59
C ILE A 505 -15.59 12.48 15.68
N HIS A 506 -16.01 12.03 16.87
CA HIS A 506 -16.48 10.64 17.08
C HIS A 506 -18.00 10.44 17.00
N ALA A 507 -18.75 11.36 16.38
CA ALA A 507 -20.22 11.34 16.34
C ALA A 507 -20.84 10.62 15.11
N LEU A 508 -20.03 10.12 14.17
CA LEU A 508 -20.52 9.50 12.92
C LEU A 508 -20.75 7.99 12.98
N TYR A 509 -20.24 7.28 14.00
CA TYR A 509 -20.53 5.86 14.24
C TYR A 509 -21.94 5.58 14.79
N LYS A 510 -22.78 6.62 14.94
CA LYS A 510 -24.09 6.54 15.58
C LYS A 510 -25.25 6.15 14.65
N LEU A 511 -24.97 5.68 13.43
CA LEU A 511 -25.98 5.38 12.41
C LEU A 511 -26.07 3.90 11.99
N SER A 512 -25.37 2.98 12.67
CA SER A 512 -25.42 1.53 12.37
C SER A 512 -26.70 0.81 12.84
N THR A 513 -27.78 1.53 13.20
CA THR A 513 -29.08 0.95 13.57
C THR A 513 -30.26 1.37 12.68
N LEU A 514 -30.01 1.79 11.44
CA LEU A 514 -31.09 1.98 10.46
C LEU A 514 -30.96 0.94 9.34
N ALA A 515 -31.67 -0.18 9.53
CA ALA A 515 -32.09 -1.03 8.42
C ALA A 515 -32.96 -0.18 7.48
N LEU A 516 -32.45 0.13 6.29
CA LEU A 516 -33.22 0.68 5.18
C LEU A 516 -33.34 -0.40 4.12
N SER A 517 -34.59 -0.74 3.82
CA SER A 517 -35.04 -1.78 2.91
C SER A 517 -34.81 -1.43 1.44
N ASP A 518 -34.65 -2.48 0.63
CA ASP A 518 -34.65 -2.50 -0.83
C ASP A 518 -35.96 -1.94 -1.42
N GLU A 519 -36.00 -0.63 -1.69
CA GLU A 519 -36.91 -0.04 -2.68
C GLU A 519 -36.48 1.40 -2.96
N SER A 520 -35.53 1.60 -3.89
CA SER A 520 -35.32 2.89 -4.57
C SER A 520 -34.47 2.73 -5.84
N ILE A 521 -34.99 1.97 -6.80
CA ILE A 521 -34.75 2.22 -8.23
C ILE A 521 -35.79 3.26 -8.66
N ALA A 522 -35.39 4.52 -8.85
CA ALA A 522 -36.11 5.44 -9.72
C ALA A 522 -35.21 6.60 -10.16
N SER A 523 -34.89 6.56 -11.45
CA SER A 523 -34.41 7.66 -12.28
C SER A 523 -35.09 9.00 -11.99
N VAL A 524 -34.29 10.05 -11.75
CA VAL A 524 -34.74 11.44 -11.89
C VAL A 524 -33.86 12.14 -12.92
N GLY A 525 -34.28 12.03 -14.18
CA GLY A 525 -33.99 13.06 -15.16
C GLY A 525 -34.91 14.24 -14.91
N SER A 526 -34.35 15.44 -14.75
CA SER A 526 -35.11 16.68 -14.71
C SER A 526 -34.63 17.65 -15.77
N SER A 527 -35.57 17.91 -16.67
CA SER A 527 -35.56 18.69 -17.89
C SER A 527 -35.33 20.19 -17.72
N VAL A 528 -34.54 20.73 -18.65
CA VAL A 528 -34.74 21.97 -19.43
C VAL A 528 -35.89 22.90 -18.98
N GLY A 529 -35.52 24.08 -18.48
CA GLY A 529 -36.37 25.28 -18.44
C GLY A 529 -35.74 26.40 -19.29
N LYS A 530 -36.29 26.63 -20.48
CA LYS A 530 -35.92 27.73 -21.40
C LYS A 530 -36.29 29.09 -20.81
N ASN A 531 -35.45 30.11 -21.00
CA ASN A 531 -35.95 31.45 -21.29
C ASN A 531 -35.01 32.25 -22.21
N LYS A 532 -35.61 32.77 -23.29
CA LYS A 532 -35.01 33.57 -24.38
C LYS A 532 -34.67 34.98 -23.92
N LYS A 533 -33.62 35.58 -24.52
CA LYS A 533 -33.67 36.90 -25.19
C LYS A 533 -32.46 37.10 -26.13
N LYS A 534 -32.72 37.82 -27.23
CA LYS A 534 -31.86 38.07 -28.42
C LYS A 534 -31.04 39.37 -28.29
N HIS A 535 -30.09 39.51 -29.23
CA HIS A 535 -29.18 40.64 -29.59
C HIS A 535 -27.78 40.46 -28.96
N GLY A 536 -26.64 40.64 -29.64
CA GLY A 536 -26.30 41.14 -30.97
C GLY A 536 -24.96 41.89 -30.87
N HIS A 537 -23.94 41.42 -31.59
CA HIS A 537 -22.65 42.07 -31.92
C HIS A 537 -21.47 42.16 -30.91
N LYS A 538 -20.33 41.67 -31.42
CA LYS A 538 -18.93 42.16 -31.40
C LYS A 538 -18.02 41.88 -30.19
N HIS A 539 -16.81 41.44 -30.56
CA HIS A 539 -15.58 41.21 -29.80
C HIS A 539 -15.34 42.16 -28.62
N HIS A 540 -14.86 41.59 -27.51
CA HIS A 540 -13.64 42.02 -26.81
C HIS A 540 -13.28 40.98 -25.75
N ASP A 541 -12.02 40.52 -25.77
CA ASP A 541 -11.40 39.67 -24.76
C ASP A 541 -11.15 40.47 -23.48
N SER A 542 -11.62 39.95 -22.35
CA SER A 542 -11.09 40.25 -21.01
C SER A 542 -11.53 39.14 -20.04
N ILE A 543 -10.61 38.21 -19.76
CA ILE A 543 -10.74 37.25 -18.66
C ILE A 543 -9.89 37.78 -17.50
N SER A 544 -10.58 38.20 -16.45
CA SER A 544 -10.00 38.44 -15.14
C SER A 544 -10.87 37.74 -14.09
N GLY A 545 -10.22 36.91 -13.27
CA GLY A 545 -10.72 36.46 -11.98
C GLY A 545 -11.54 35.17 -12.02
N LEU A 546 -10.88 34.02 -11.85
CA LEU A 546 -11.46 32.92 -11.09
C LEU A 546 -10.35 32.17 -10.34
N SER A 547 -10.59 32.01 -9.04
CA SER A 547 -9.75 31.46 -7.99
C SER A 547 -9.30 30.01 -8.22
N ASN A 548 -8.02 29.77 -7.93
CA ASN A 548 -7.36 28.47 -7.85
C ASN A 548 -8.15 27.46 -7.00
N LYS A 549 -8.67 26.42 -7.66
CA LYS A 549 -8.84 25.09 -7.06
C LYS A 549 -7.73 24.21 -7.61
N LYS A 550 -6.72 23.92 -6.79
CA LYS A 550 -5.70 22.90 -7.08
C LYS A 550 -6.40 21.55 -7.20
N SER A 551 -6.41 20.99 -8.40
CA SER A 551 -6.76 19.61 -8.69
C SER A 551 -5.44 18.85 -8.81
N GLY A 552 -5.01 18.19 -7.74
CA GLY A 552 -3.90 17.25 -7.80
C GLY A 552 -4.32 16.04 -8.63
N ARG A 553 -3.61 15.78 -9.73
CA ARG A 553 -3.65 14.53 -10.48
C ARG A 553 -2.20 14.13 -10.72
N SER A 554 -1.74 13.16 -9.93
CA SER A 554 -0.58 12.34 -10.26
C SER A 554 -1.02 11.32 -11.33
N TYR A 555 -0.28 11.25 -12.43
CA TYR A 555 -0.44 10.20 -13.44
C TYR A 555 0.71 9.22 -13.33
N SER A 556 0.36 7.96 -13.12
CA SER A 556 1.19 6.81 -13.45
C SER A 556 1.20 6.60 -14.97
N THR A 557 2.36 6.19 -15.48
CA THR A 557 2.69 5.93 -16.88
C THR A 557 2.02 4.65 -17.41
N ALA A 558 0.69 4.62 -17.49
CA ALA A 558 -0.05 3.66 -18.34
C ALA A 558 -1.55 3.99 -18.37
N SER A 559 -1.99 4.95 -19.19
CA SER A 559 -3.38 5.00 -19.67
C SER A 559 -3.57 6.02 -20.78
N GLN A 560 -2.94 5.80 -21.94
CA GLN A 560 -3.57 6.26 -23.17
C GLN A 560 -4.59 5.21 -23.59
N ILE A 561 -5.89 5.49 -23.38
CA ILE A 561 -6.97 5.37 -24.37
C ILE A 561 -8.37 5.34 -23.70
N SER A 562 -9.19 6.31 -24.13
CA SER A 562 -10.67 6.33 -24.13
C SER A 562 -11.45 6.51 -22.82
N ASN A 563 -11.47 7.75 -22.31
CA ASN A 563 -12.69 8.24 -21.65
C ASN A 563 -13.81 8.38 -22.70
N ALA A 564 -14.73 7.42 -22.70
CA ALA A 564 -15.97 7.45 -23.46
C ALA A 564 -16.97 8.42 -22.80
N ASP A 565 -16.66 9.71 -22.85
CA ASP A 565 -17.65 10.77 -22.68
C ASP A 565 -17.77 11.48 -24.03
N GLY A 566 -18.82 11.14 -24.77
CA GLY A 566 -19.06 11.47 -26.18
C GLY A 566 -19.36 12.95 -26.44
N SER A 567 -18.44 13.83 -26.05
CA SER A 567 -18.28 15.11 -26.70
C SER A 567 -17.01 15.04 -27.54
N ASN A 568 -17.15 15.17 -28.86
CA ASN A 568 -16.02 15.40 -29.76
C ASN A 568 -15.26 16.64 -29.25
N LEU A 569 -14.27 16.43 -28.39
CA LEU A 569 -13.31 17.45 -28.03
C LEU A 569 -12.56 17.76 -29.32
N ASN A 570 -12.63 19.02 -29.73
CA ASN A 570 -11.93 19.51 -30.90
C ASN A 570 -10.46 19.08 -30.77
N PRO A 571 -9.83 18.45 -31.78
CA PRO A 571 -8.45 17.94 -31.68
C PRO A 571 -7.45 19.02 -31.24
N GLU A 572 -7.74 20.29 -31.53
CA GLU A 572 -6.98 21.45 -31.04
C GLU A 572 -7.01 21.60 -29.51
N LYS A 573 -8.14 21.34 -28.85
CA LYS A 573 -8.25 21.41 -27.38
C LYS A 573 -7.51 20.29 -26.68
N GLN A 574 -7.39 19.12 -27.32
CA GLN A 574 -6.63 18.00 -26.78
C GLN A 574 -5.13 18.30 -26.85
N ARG A 575 -4.63 18.79 -27.99
CA ARG A 575 -3.24 19.25 -28.11
C ARG A 575 -2.89 20.37 -27.14
N LEU A 576 -3.80 21.32 -26.90
CA LEU A 576 -3.55 22.39 -25.93
C LEU A 576 -3.37 21.84 -24.51
N LYS A 577 -4.14 20.82 -24.12
CA LYS A 577 -3.97 20.16 -22.82
C LYS A 577 -2.66 19.40 -22.72
N GLU A 578 -2.29 18.65 -23.76
CA GLU A 578 -1.00 17.92 -23.81
C GLU A 578 0.19 18.89 -23.69
N ILE A 579 0.10 20.07 -24.30
CA ILE A 579 1.12 21.13 -24.19
C ILE A 579 1.15 21.72 -22.78
N GLU A 580 0.00 21.98 -22.15
CA GLU A 580 -0.06 22.45 -20.76
C GLU A 580 0.51 21.40 -19.79
N GLU A 581 0.16 20.13 -19.96
CA GLU A 581 0.69 19.01 -19.19
C GLU A 581 2.21 18.89 -19.34
N PHE A 582 2.73 19.04 -20.57
CA PHE A 582 4.16 19.07 -20.82
C PHE A 582 4.87 20.18 -20.04
N TYR A 583 4.33 21.40 -20.03
CA TYR A 583 4.97 22.51 -19.29
C TYR A 583 5.04 22.22 -17.80
N VAL A 584 3.98 21.66 -17.21
CA VAL A 584 3.94 21.31 -15.79
C VAL A 584 4.99 20.24 -15.48
N GLU A 585 5.02 19.15 -16.24
CA GLU A 585 5.98 18.05 -15.97
C GLU A 585 7.43 18.47 -16.24
N ALA A 586 7.68 19.22 -17.32
CA ALA A 586 9.01 19.72 -17.64
C ALA A 586 9.50 20.69 -16.56
N THR A 587 8.61 21.51 -16.00
CA THR A 587 8.99 22.40 -14.89
C THR A 587 9.36 21.63 -13.63
N ALA A 588 8.55 20.63 -13.26
CA ALA A 588 8.81 19.78 -12.09
C ALA A 588 10.10 18.97 -12.24
N THR A 589 10.37 18.44 -13.44
CA THR A 589 11.60 17.68 -13.74
C THR A 589 12.85 18.53 -13.48
N ILE A 590 12.85 19.78 -13.94
CA ILE A 590 13.99 20.69 -13.77
C ILE A 590 14.11 21.15 -12.31
N GLU A 591 13.00 21.40 -11.63
CA GLU A 591 13.03 21.74 -10.20
C GLU A 591 13.59 20.60 -9.36
N ARG A 592 13.16 19.34 -9.60
CA ARG A 592 13.74 18.15 -8.97
C ARG A 592 15.23 18.02 -9.27
N ALA A 593 15.64 18.23 -10.52
CA ALA A 593 17.04 18.15 -10.92
C ALA A 593 17.92 19.20 -10.20
N ILE A 594 17.40 20.42 -10.01
CA ILE A 594 18.07 21.49 -9.26
C ILE A 594 18.12 21.17 -7.77
N ASP A 595 17.02 20.73 -7.16
CA ASP A 595 16.94 20.51 -5.71
C ASP A 595 17.75 19.28 -5.26
N ASN A 596 17.80 18.23 -6.08
CA ASN A 596 18.58 17.02 -5.83
C ASN A 596 20.04 17.09 -6.36
N ASN A 597 20.43 18.21 -6.99
CA ASN A 597 21.74 18.38 -7.67
C ASN A 597 22.09 17.21 -8.62
N HIS A 598 21.16 16.86 -9.52
CA HIS A 598 21.43 15.85 -10.54
C HIS A 598 22.56 16.29 -11.49
N ASP A 599 23.24 15.31 -12.09
CA ASP A 599 24.17 15.59 -13.18
C ASP A 599 23.41 16.14 -14.42
N ILE A 600 24.04 17.06 -15.14
CA ILE A 600 23.44 17.77 -16.28
C ILE A 600 23.04 16.77 -17.37
N ASP A 601 23.83 15.71 -17.55
CA ASP A 601 23.57 14.66 -18.52
C ASP A 601 22.27 13.89 -18.22
N THR A 602 22.00 13.65 -16.93
CA THR A 602 20.78 12.97 -16.48
C THR A 602 19.56 13.86 -16.71
N ALA A 603 19.64 15.15 -16.36
CA ALA A 603 18.56 16.11 -16.59
C ALA A 603 18.24 16.28 -18.09
N VAL A 604 19.26 16.28 -18.95
CA VAL A 604 19.09 16.35 -20.41
C VAL A 604 18.47 15.05 -20.94
N LEU A 605 18.83 13.88 -20.39
CA LEU A 605 18.22 12.61 -20.75
C LEU A 605 16.72 12.61 -20.40
N GLU A 606 16.36 13.00 -19.18
CA GLU A 606 14.97 13.10 -18.71
C GLU A 606 14.16 14.05 -19.59
N LEU A 607 14.65 15.27 -19.84
CA LEU A 607 13.97 16.23 -20.73
C LEU A 607 13.82 15.73 -22.16
N ASN A 608 14.83 15.01 -22.68
CA ASN A 608 14.73 14.42 -24.02
C ASN A 608 13.71 13.29 -24.07
N THR A 609 13.64 12.44 -23.05
CA THR A 609 12.62 11.39 -22.96
C THR A 609 11.21 11.98 -22.86
N LEU A 610 11.02 13.04 -22.06
CA LEU A 610 9.76 13.76 -21.93
C LEU A 610 9.33 14.44 -23.24
N ARG A 611 10.28 15.06 -23.94
CA ARG A 611 10.04 15.64 -25.26
C ARG A 611 9.60 14.57 -26.27
N MET A 612 10.29 13.43 -26.28
CA MET A 612 10.01 12.32 -27.20
C MET A 612 8.65 11.67 -26.91
N SER A 613 8.27 11.52 -25.63
CA SER A 613 6.98 10.94 -25.25
C SER A 613 5.79 11.85 -25.61
N MET A 614 5.94 13.16 -25.45
CA MET A 614 4.89 14.14 -25.75
C MET A 614 4.94 14.70 -27.19
N ASN A 615 5.95 14.28 -27.99
CA ASN A 615 6.20 14.76 -29.35
C ASN A 615 6.23 16.30 -29.45
N VAL A 616 7.01 16.91 -28.57
CA VAL A 616 7.14 18.36 -28.41
C VAL A 616 8.41 18.87 -29.12
N THR A 617 8.41 20.14 -29.57
CA THR A 617 9.57 20.76 -30.23
C THR A 617 10.59 21.29 -29.22
N TYR A 618 11.86 21.44 -29.64
CA TYR A 618 12.91 21.99 -28.77
C TYR A 618 12.61 23.41 -28.29
N SER A 619 11.91 24.23 -29.08
CA SER A 619 11.45 25.57 -28.68
C SER A 619 10.59 25.55 -27.40
N MET A 620 9.67 24.58 -27.28
CA MET A 620 8.84 24.44 -26.08
C MET A 620 9.64 23.94 -24.87
N VAL A 621 10.64 23.07 -25.08
CA VAL A 621 11.57 22.63 -24.02
C VAL A 621 12.41 23.82 -23.52
N ARG A 622 12.97 24.64 -24.43
CA ARG A 622 13.70 25.87 -24.07
C ARG A 622 12.83 26.83 -23.27
N ARG A 623 11.55 26.95 -23.64
CA ARG A 623 10.60 27.79 -22.91
C ARG A 623 10.36 27.28 -21.50
N SER A 624 10.19 25.97 -21.30
CA SER A 624 9.98 25.40 -19.96
C SER A 624 11.23 25.56 -19.09
N THR A 625 12.42 25.30 -19.65
CA THR A 625 13.70 25.40 -18.93
C THR A 625 14.04 26.84 -18.55
N LEU A 626 13.81 27.78 -19.45
CA LEU A 626 14.02 29.19 -19.17
C LEU A 626 13.01 29.70 -18.13
N ASN A 627 11.74 29.28 -18.22
CA ASN A 627 10.71 29.68 -17.28
C ASN A 627 10.98 29.16 -15.85
N THR A 628 11.47 27.92 -15.68
CA THR A 628 11.84 27.40 -14.35
C THR A 628 13.04 28.10 -13.75
N LEU A 629 14.12 28.27 -14.52
CA LEU A 629 15.32 28.94 -14.03
C LEU A 629 15.02 30.38 -13.61
N ILE A 630 14.24 31.11 -14.41
CA ILE A 630 13.81 32.46 -14.07
C ILE A 630 12.90 32.46 -12.83
N SER A 631 11.94 31.53 -12.73
CA SER A 631 11.06 31.41 -11.56
C SER A 631 11.83 31.09 -10.28
N LYS A 632 12.89 30.28 -10.36
CA LYS A 632 13.76 30.00 -9.21
C LYS A 632 14.58 31.24 -8.82
N ILE A 633 15.07 32.01 -9.81
CA ILE A 633 15.76 33.29 -9.55
C ILE A 633 14.82 34.28 -8.86
N THR A 634 13.56 34.41 -9.31
CA THR A 634 12.58 35.28 -8.65
C THR A 634 12.33 34.82 -7.21
N ASN A 635 12.23 33.51 -6.96
CA ASN A 635 12.06 32.97 -5.60
C ASN A 635 13.27 33.29 -4.69
N TYR A 636 14.51 33.26 -5.20
CA TYR A 636 15.70 33.65 -4.42
C TYR A 636 15.70 35.15 -4.08
N VAL A 637 15.21 35.99 -4.99
CA VAL A 637 15.11 37.44 -4.80
C VAL A 637 13.99 37.78 -3.82
N GLU A 638 12.82 37.13 -3.93
CA GLU A 638 11.71 37.30 -3.00
C GLU A 638 12.08 36.89 -1.56
N THR A 639 12.88 35.83 -1.41
CA THR A 639 13.37 35.37 -0.10
C THR A 639 14.55 36.18 0.44
N ASN A 640 15.04 37.21 -0.28
CA ASN A 640 16.22 38.03 0.04
C ASN A 640 17.50 37.21 0.31
N THR A 641 17.62 36.01 -0.28
CA THR A 641 18.74 35.10 -0.01
C THR A 641 19.99 35.46 -0.83
N LEU A 642 19.83 35.91 -2.07
CA LEU A 642 20.91 36.38 -2.96
C LEU A 642 20.48 37.60 -3.77
N LYS A 643 21.46 38.42 -4.19
CA LYS A 643 21.23 39.50 -5.18
C LYS A 643 21.02 38.91 -6.57
N VAL A 644 20.30 39.62 -7.44
CA VAL A 644 19.99 39.21 -8.83
C VAL A 644 21.24 38.73 -9.58
N ASN A 645 22.37 39.45 -9.49
CA ASN A 645 23.62 39.09 -10.17
C ASN A 645 24.18 37.74 -9.67
N GLU A 646 24.22 37.56 -8.35
CA GLU A 646 24.82 36.37 -7.72
C GLU A 646 23.93 35.14 -7.94
N ALA A 647 22.61 35.30 -7.88
CA ALA A 647 21.65 34.24 -8.17
C ALA A 647 21.72 33.79 -9.64
N THR A 648 21.83 34.74 -10.57
CA THR A 648 21.94 34.45 -12.00
C THR A 648 23.24 33.70 -12.30
N ASN A 649 24.38 34.17 -11.80
CA ASN A 649 25.67 33.52 -12.03
C ASN A 649 25.74 32.12 -11.42
N LYS A 650 25.13 31.89 -10.24
CA LYS A 650 25.12 30.57 -9.61
C LYS A 650 24.29 29.56 -10.40
N LEU A 651 23.07 29.93 -10.78
CA LEU A 651 22.16 29.05 -11.50
C LEU A 651 22.60 28.84 -12.96
N PHE A 652 22.91 29.91 -13.70
CA PHE A 652 23.36 29.77 -15.09
C PHE A 652 24.79 29.23 -15.19
N GLY A 653 25.66 29.44 -14.19
CA GLY A 653 26.98 28.79 -14.17
C GLY A 653 26.89 27.27 -14.08
N GLN A 654 25.91 26.73 -13.35
CA GLN A 654 25.69 25.28 -13.23
C GLN A 654 24.81 24.73 -14.35
N TRP A 655 23.69 25.40 -14.64
CA TRP A 655 22.65 24.89 -15.53
C TRP A 655 22.65 25.53 -16.92
N GLY A 656 23.51 26.50 -17.20
CA GLY A 656 23.60 27.15 -18.51
C GLY A 656 24.06 26.21 -19.63
N ILE A 657 24.91 25.23 -19.30
CA ILE A 657 25.40 24.19 -20.23
C ILE A 657 24.23 23.38 -20.83
N LEU A 658 23.10 23.29 -20.13
CA LEU A 658 21.88 22.63 -20.62
C LEU A 658 21.36 23.25 -21.93
N PHE A 659 21.50 24.57 -22.11
CA PHE A 659 21.06 25.25 -23.34
C PHE A 659 21.95 24.92 -24.54
N LYS A 660 23.26 24.69 -24.34
CA LYS A 660 24.18 24.25 -25.41
C LYS A 660 23.78 22.92 -26.04
N ARG A 661 22.99 22.10 -25.33
CA ARG A 661 22.46 20.82 -25.82
C ARG A 661 21.03 20.91 -26.35
N GLN A 662 20.40 22.07 -26.28
CA GLN A 662 19.04 22.34 -26.77
C GLN A 662 19.01 23.26 -27.99
N VAL A 663 20.10 23.98 -28.22
CA VAL A 663 20.31 24.91 -29.32
C VAL A 663 21.30 24.27 -30.28
N PHE A 664 20.90 24.10 -31.55
CA PHE A 664 21.75 23.49 -32.57
C PHE A 664 21.97 24.40 -33.78
N ASP A 665 20.94 25.14 -34.17
CA ASP A 665 20.94 26.00 -35.36
C ASP A 665 20.90 27.50 -34.99
N LYS A 666 21.26 28.37 -35.94
CA LYS A 666 21.15 29.84 -35.73
C LYS A 666 19.71 30.29 -35.42
N ASP A 667 18.72 29.66 -36.06
CA ASP A 667 17.29 29.94 -35.82
C ASP A 667 16.87 29.59 -34.37
N ASP A 668 17.54 28.61 -33.76
CA ASP A 668 17.29 28.16 -32.40
C ASP A 668 17.80 29.16 -31.35
N GLU A 669 18.93 29.83 -31.64
CA GLU A 669 19.47 30.91 -30.81
C GLU A 669 18.54 32.14 -30.83
N LEU A 670 18.05 32.52 -32.01
CA LEU A 670 17.09 33.62 -32.15
C LEU A 670 15.78 33.34 -31.41
N ASP A 671 15.29 32.09 -31.46
CA ASP A 671 14.11 31.66 -30.71
C ASP A 671 14.33 31.72 -29.19
N LEU A 672 15.51 31.32 -28.70
CA LEU A 672 15.86 31.42 -27.27
C LEU A 672 15.83 32.89 -26.79
N LEU A 673 16.36 33.82 -27.59
CA LEU A 673 16.36 35.25 -27.28
C LEU A 673 14.95 35.87 -27.34
N ASP A 674 14.14 35.47 -28.32
CA ASP A 674 12.72 35.87 -28.41
C ASP A 674 11.92 35.37 -27.18
N LEU A 675 12.14 34.12 -26.75
CA LEU A 675 11.51 33.54 -25.56
C LEU A 675 11.93 34.26 -24.28
N LEU A 676 13.22 34.62 -24.14
CA LEU A 676 13.72 35.41 -23.01
C LEU A 676 12.98 36.74 -22.90
N ASN A 677 12.84 37.46 -24.02
CA ASN A 677 12.12 38.73 -24.07
C ASN A 677 10.63 38.57 -23.73
N GLU A 678 9.97 37.51 -24.23
CA GLU A 678 8.58 37.22 -23.90
C GLU A 678 8.38 36.97 -22.40
N ILE A 679 9.27 36.20 -21.76
CA ILE A 679 9.19 35.87 -20.33
C ILE A 679 9.48 37.11 -19.47
N CYS A 680 10.52 37.88 -19.80
CA CYS A 680 10.84 39.11 -19.08
C CYS A 680 9.67 40.12 -19.11
N LYS A 681 9.01 40.29 -20.26
CA LYS A 681 7.82 41.16 -20.37
C LYS A 681 6.63 40.66 -19.56
N LYS A 682 6.43 39.34 -19.44
CA LYS A 682 5.36 38.77 -18.61
C LYS A 682 5.59 39.02 -17.12
N ILE A 683 6.85 39.05 -16.68
CA ILE A 683 7.22 39.37 -15.31
C ILE A 683 6.99 40.86 -15.05
N ASP A 684 7.47 41.74 -15.95
CA ASP A 684 7.21 43.18 -15.91
C ASP A 684 5.69 43.51 -15.83
N ALA A 685 4.85 42.75 -16.53
CA ALA A 685 3.39 42.95 -16.53
C ALA A 685 2.69 42.51 -15.22
N LYS A 686 3.27 41.57 -14.45
CA LYS A 686 2.70 41.08 -13.19
C LYS A 686 3.04 41.97 -11.99
N GLU A 687 4.09 42.78 -12.08
CA GLU A 687 4.63 43.58 -10.98
C GLU A 687 3.98 44.95 -10.76
N GLY A 688 2.99 45.33 -11.59
CA GLY A 688 2.37 46.66 -11.56
C GLY A 688 1.75 47.12 -10.21
N ASP A 689 1.62 46.25 -9.20
CA ASP A 689 0.93 46.56 -7.94
C ASP A 689 1.77 46.45 -6.65
N ASN A 690 3.00 45.90 -6.63
CA ASN A 690 3.75 45.71 -5.38
C ASN A 690 5.22 46.22 -5.42
N HIS A 691 5.53 47.12 -4.48
CA HIS A 691 6.70 47.97 -4.39
C HIS A 691 8.01 47.29 -3.89
N GLN A 692 8.41 46.15 -4.44
CA GLN A 692 9.78 45.61 -4.28
C GLN A 692 10.36 45.25 -5.64
N GLN A 693 11.22 46.13 -6.14
CA GLN A 693 11.80 46.11 -7.49
C GLN A 693 12.63 44.85 -7.75
N LEU A 694 11.99 43.84 -8.34
CA LEU A 694 12.67 42.96 -9.28
C LEU A 694 12.90 43.82 -10.53
N ASN A 695 14.14 44.27 -10.75
CA ASN A 695 14.47 44.95 -11.99
C ASN A 695 14.49 43.88 -13.11
N ALA A 696 13.34 43.50 -13.67
CA ALA A 696 13.28 42.50 -14.75
C ALA A 696 14.17 42.91 -15.95
N LYS A 697 14.30 44.23 -16.17
CA LYS A 697 15.26 44.83 -17.10
C LYS A 697 16.73 44.53 -16.79
N GLN A 698 17.09 44.46 -15.52
CA GLN A 698 18.43 44.14 -15.06
C GLN A 698 18.67 42.61 -15.09
N LEU A 699 17.64 41.82 -14.80
CA LEU A 699 17.65 40.36 -14.95
C LEU A 699 17.90 39.96 -16.41
N GLN A 700 17.18 40.57 -17.35
CA GLN A 700 17.37 40.33 -18.79
C GLN A 700 18.83 40.59 -19.22
N PHE A 701 19.42 41.69 -18.76
CA PHE A 701 20.81 42.03 -19.05
C PHE A 701 21.79 40.97 -18.52
N PHE A 702 21.62 40.50 -17.28
CA PHE A 702 22.53 39.48 -16.73
C PHE A 702 22.39 38.13 -17.41
N ILE A 703 21.17 37.71 -17.76
CA ILE A 703 20.97 36.45 -18.49
C ILE A 703 21.61 36.54 -19.88
N MET A 704 21.42 37.64 -20.62
CA MET A 704 22.07 37.83 -21.92
C MET A 704 23.60 37.82 -21.81
N ARG A 705 24.15 38.47 -20.79
CA ARG A 705 25.59 38.41 -20.52
C ARG A 705 26.05 36.98 -20.23
N GLN A 706 25.29 36.19 -19.48
CA GLN A 706 25.65 34.80 -19.20
C GLN A 706 25.51 33.89 -20.43
N PHE A 707 24.57 34.16 -21.35
CA PHE A 707 24.51 33.45 -22.63
C PHE A 707 25.73 33.73 -23.51
N TYR A 708 26.25 34.96 -23.46
CA TYR A 708 27.50 35.32 -24.10
C TYR A 708 28.72 34.67 -23.41
N ASP A 709 28.87 34.84 -22.09
CA ASP A 709 30.02 34.31 -21.33
C ASP A 709 30.14 32.77 -21.41
N LEU A 710 29.02 32.05 -21.61
CA LEU A 710 28.97 30.59 -21.72
C LEU A 710 28.98 30.07 -23.17
N GLU A 711 29.16 30.95 -24.16
CA GLU A 711 29.17 30.61 -25.59
C GLU A 711 27.90 29.82 -26.01
N ILE A 712 26.73 30.29 -25.56
CA ILE A 712 25.42 29.70 -25.93
C ILE A 712 24.85 30.40 -27.17
N CYS A 713 25.09 31.71 -27.29
CA CYS A 713 24.68 32.53 -28.44
C CYS A 713 25.89 33.27 -29.00
N ASP A 714 26.04 33.27 -30.31
CA ASP A 714 27.09 34.01 -30.99
C ASP A 714 26.80 35.52 -30.99
N GLU A 715 27.87 36.33 -31.01
CA GLU A 715 27.79 37.81 -31.03
C GLU A 715 26.97 38.33 -32.21
N GLU A 716 27.23 37.81 -33.42
CA GLU A 716 26.50 38.16 -34.64
C GLU A 716 24.98 37.94 -34.49
N ASN A 717 24.59 36.82 -33.87
CA ASN A 717 23.19 36.43 -33.73
C ASN A 717 22.47 37.32 -32.69
N ILE A 718 23.16 37.76 -31.63
CA ILE A 718 22.63 38.72 -30.65
C ILE A 718 22.38 40.10 -31.30
N ILE A 719 23.31 40.55 -32.14
CA ILE A 719 23.19 41.82 -32.88
C ILE A 719 22.08 41.72 -33.94
N GLU A 720 22.00 40.61 -34.66
CA GLU A 720 20.94 40.35 -35.63
C GLU A 720 19.55 40.33 -34.97
N TRP A 721 19.44 39.65 -33.82
CA TRP A 721 18.21 39.61 -33.02
C TRP A 721 17.75 41.00 -32.58
N TYR A 722 18.66 41.83 -32.08
CA TYR A 722 18.32 43.19 -31.65
C TYR A 722 17.85 44.07 -32.82
N ASN A 723 18.59 44.04 -33.92
CA ASN A 723 18.25 44.78 -35.14
C ASN A 723 16.93 44.31 -35.75
N GLY A 724 16.65 43.02 -35.72
CA GLY A 724 15.37 42.42 -36.13
C GLY A 724 14.21 42.84 -35.23
N SER A 725 14.44 42.87 -33.92
CA SER A 725 13.43 43.27 -32.91
C SER A 725 13.08 44.76 -32.97
N GLN A 726 14.03 45.64 -33.32
CA GLN A 726 13.78 47.08 -33.53
C GLN A 726 13.00 47.38 -34.82
N LYS A 727 13.13 46.55 -35.84
CA LYS A 727 12.44 46.69 -37.14
C LYS A 727 10.99 46.18 -37.14
N SER A 728 10.59 45.36 -36.18
CA SER A 728 9.24 44.78 -36.11
C SER A 728 8.17 45.81 -35.69
N GLU A 729 7.01 45.81 -36.37
CA GLU A 729 5.88 46.72 -36.07
C GLU A 729 5.09 46.32 -34.80
N ASP A 730 5.30 45.10 -34.28
CA ASP A 730 4.57 44.55 -33.14
C ASP A 730 5.14 45.08 -31.81
N ALA A 731 4.32 45.78 -31.02
CA ALA A 731 4.73 46.36 -29.72
C ALA A 731 5.18 45.28 -28.71
N SER A 732 4.74 44.03 -28.90
CA SER A 732 5.13 42.85 -28.14
C SER A 732 6.59 42.42 -28.35
N LYS A 733 7.23 42.80 -29.47
CA LYS A 733 8.62 42.42 -29.80
C LYS A 733 9.65 43.54 -29.59
N LYS A 734 9.23 44.81 -29.45
CA LYS A 734 10.14 45.94 -29.21
C LYS A 734 10.89 45.85 -27.88
N ILE A 735 12.18 46.14 -27.90
CA ILE A 735 13.06 46.08 -26.72
C ILE A 735 13.29 47.51 -26.23
N ASP A 736 12.62 47.88 -25.13
CA ASP A 736 12.76 49.20 -24.49
C ASP A 736 13.59 49.06 -23.19
N ASN A 737 14.83 48.61 -23.33
CA ASN A 737 15.73 48.38 -22.19
C ASN A 737 17.11 49.03 -22.39
N LYS A 738 17.35 50.11 -21.62
CA LYS A 738 18.60 50.88 -21.62
C LYS A 738 19.84 50.04 -21.28
N TYR A 739 19.69 48.96 -20.51
CA TYR A 739 20.81 48.09 -20.16
C TYR A 739 21.21 47.15 -21.30
N VAL A 740 20.24 46.70 -22.10
CA VAL A 740 20.50 45.85 -23.27
C VAL A 740 21.14 46.68 -24.37
N GLU A 741 20.71 47.92 -24.56
CA GLU A 741 21.35 48.89 -25.47
C GLU A 741 22.83 49.10 -25.13
N GLN A 742 23.16 49.26 -23.84
CA GLN A 742 24.55 49.35 -23.37
C GLN A 742 25.38 48.09 -23.61
N LEU A 743 24.76 46.90 -23.57
CA LEU A 743 25.45 45.63 -23.88
C LEU A 743 25.80 45.56 -25.37
N ILE A 744 24.88 46.00 -26.22
CA ILE A 744 25.03 45.94 -27.68
C ILE A 744 26.04 46.97 -28.15
N ASP A 745 26.02 48.18 -27.60
CA ASP A 745 27.05 49.21 -27.88
C ASP A 745 28.45 48.69 -27.50
N TRP A 746 28.56 47.94 -26.40
CA TRP A 746 29.81 47.30 -25.99
C TRP A 746 30.24 46.17 -26.94
N LEU A 747 29.31 45.29 -27.34
CA LEU A 747 29.60 44.21 -28.31
C LEU A 747 30.05 44.77 -29.67
N GLN A 748 29.39 45.83 -30.17
CA GLN A 748 29.77 46.48 -31.44
C GLN A 748 31.14 47.16 -31.36
N SER A 749 31.49 47.74 -30.21
CA SER A 749 32.82 48.35 -30.02
C SER A 749 33.93 47.30 -29.90
N ALA A 750 33.62 46.13 -29.31
CA ALA A 750 34.57 45.01 -29.22
C ALA A 750 34.84 44.35 -30.58
N GLU A 751 33.83 44.28 -31.46
CA GLU A 751 33.97 43.81 -32.84
C GLU A 751 34.87 44.75 -33.67
N GLU A 752 34.69 46.08 -33.54
CA GLU A 752 35.54 47.07 -34.21
C GLU A 752 37.01 46.95 -33.77
N GLU A 753 37.29 46.79 -32.46
CA GLU A 753 38.66 46.61 -31.95
C GLU A 753 39.30 45.27 -32.41
N SER A 754 38.55 44.16 -32.45
CA SER A 754 39.09 42.87 -32.94
C SER A 754 39.36 42.88 -34.45
N SER A 755 38.57 43.62 -35.23
CA SER A 755 38.79 43.76 -36.67
C SER A 755 39.98 44.67 -37.02
N GLU A 756 40.27 45.68 -36.20
CA GLU A 756 41.45 46.55 -36.34
C GLU A 756 42.76 45.82 -35.95
N GLU A 757 42.72 44.86 -35.02
CA GLU A 757 43.88 44.03 -34.68
C GLU A 757 44.22 43.02 -35.80
N GLU A 758 43.23 42.37 -36.44
CA GLU A 758 43.49 41.47 -37.58
C GLU A 758 43.98 42.19 -38.84
N GLU A 759 43.54 43.43 -39.12
CA GLU A 759 44.11 44.24 -40.23
C GLU A 759 45.53 44.75 -39.93
N SER A 760 45.96 44.78 -38.65
CA SER A 760 47.31 45.23 -38.27
C SER A 760 48.38 44.12 -38.33
N ASP A 761 47.99 42.85 -38.14
CA ASP A 761 48.89 41.70 -38.26
C ASP A 761 49.17 41.32 -39.73
N ASP A 762 48.26 41.66 -40.67
CA ASP A 762 48.45 41.43 -42.11
C ASP A 762 49.35 42.49 -42.80
N GLU A 763 49.65 43.64 -42.16
CA GLU A 763 50.55 44.68 -42.71
C GLU A 763 52.02 44.56 -42.26
N GLU A 764 52.36 43.68 -41.30
CA GLU A 764 53.76 43.49 -40.84
C GLU A 764 54.53 42.32 -41.53
N GLU A 765 53.91 41.49 -42.38
CA GLU A 765 54.61 40.38 -43.08
C GLU A 765 55.06 40.67 -44.54
N GLU A 766 54.81 41.85 -45.14
CA GLU A 766 55.18 42.15 -46.54
C GLU A 766 56.32 43.18 -46.76
N SER A 767 57.21 43.44 -45.79
CA SER A 767 58.27 44.47 -45.97
C SER A 767 59.72 44.13 -45.61
N ASP A 768 60.13 42.85 -45.61
CA ASP A 768 61.53 42.45 -45.32
C ASP A 768 62.21 41.57 -46.40
N ASP A 769 61.92 41.80 -47.69
CA ASP A 769 62.68 41.23 -48.82
C ASP A 769 62.90 42.29 -49.94
N GLU A 770 63.92 43.16 -49.81
CA GLU A 770 64.71 43.77 -50.93
C GLU A 770 65.78 44.77 -50.41
N GLU A 771 67.01 44.27 -50.11
CA GLU A 771 68.34 44.80 -50.54
C GLU A 771 69.54 44.15 -49.81
#